data_AF-A0A6I7PLQ0-F1
#
_entry.id   AF-A0A6I7PLQ0-F1
#
_cell.length_a   1.000
_cell.length_b   1.000
_cell.length_c   1.000
_cell.angle_alpha   90.00
_cell.angle_beta   90.00
_cell.angle_gamma   90.00
#
_symmetry.space_group_name_H-M   'P 1'
#
loop_
_entity.id
_entity.type
_entity.pdbx_description
1 polymer ?
#
loop_
_entity_poly.entity_id
_entity_poly.type
_entity_poly.pdbx_seq_one_letter_code
_entity_poly.pdbx_strand_id
1 'polypeptide(L)'
;MLRCIGSARDGRWAVHHYSGEDETRPDPPPSGEPSSARPDALTDADRPIDIPDYDLLAPIGSGGFGVVWLARNRHVRNFTAIKVLSPYEDIELASIKLIQNAVSNHPNLTPLEHVGRADGRLYIVMPLADNAHSVNPLIDPGAYRPMTLASFVPRLGRLDAAEAAAIGAEIAEGLAHMHAQGVAHGDVKPQNVLRFKGTWALGDYSLASFAEAQVAKGGTPGYTPTDNRSRIHADLRMLGVTLLALIGRAPGDVDRLLDGTLPGVRAEDAPLMAVIRRLCAQTSPGERLSAADAAASLRSLVGGDGVLGWLREWVRRNGADAARVAAVALISTALGLALVRPLAFENTPLNNWYWQWARSLGSPAIAGGTHRIDNVRVISMHDGTPLDALAQEAGLEGVSSADLRSLRRLHAEFCRRLADAAPRAVVWDIIFRAESEFDEDLAAGLVTLMERGVGVVVTSYGWPDPSASAPPLSPRIWETGARWGSNHVFIDTRSRAVWAPMVVQRDRASGMPSVILAAHAAAVRPDAWTEVSIDAGATEAVLRYWRPVPRRPEQREIIGEERIALTRVGEFKREPATGLDPGLRDGDLLGQRLIDVAPDSALADATISYEDAFRASPDGLRSMVRDRIVIIGDFRTLAGDIVDLGDRGLVPGPHVLASGVESVASQAAMRVASFPLTVALALAGAAVTAGATVRVRTARAAAVRFGAPIVVATALTCVAMLGGALWYSRADTFLTPFPIVIAVVLAAMITLLLVAHGRRSGAGLAATQGAHA
;
A
#
# COMPACT_ATOMS: atom_id res chain seq x y z
N MET A 1 30.75 1.64 -5.34
CA MET A 1 32.21 1.85 -5.43
C MET A 1 32.64 1.43 -6.83
N LEU A 2 33.27 2.33 -7.58
CA LEU A 2 33.80 2.19 -8.96
C LEU A 2 34.86 1.05 -9.05
N ARG A 3 35.24 0.43 -10.18
CA ARG A 3 35.54 0.98 -11.52
C ARG A 3 35.75 -0.14 -12.58
N CYS A 4 35.59 0.28 -13.84
CA CYS A 4 35.69 -0.39 -15.14
C CYS A 4 37.13 -0.55 -15.68
N ILE A 5 37.44 -1.61 -16.46
CA ILE A 5 38.39 -1.71 -17.62
C ILE A 5 38.02 -3.02 -18.38
N GLY A 6 37.92 -3.21 -19.71
CA GLY A 6 38.21 -2.42 -20.91
C GLY A 6 37.80 -3.23 -22.17
N SER A 7 37.87 -2.59 -23.33
CA SER A 7 37.35 -2.98 -24.65
C SER A 7 38.24 -3.91 -25.51
N ALA A 8 37.63 -4.71 -26.39
CA ALA A 8 37.98 -4.98 -27.81
C ALA A 8 37.25 -6.26 -28.27
N ARG A 9 36.36 -6.21 -29.27
CA ARG A 9 36.60 -6.41 -30.72
C ARG A 9 37.12 -7.81 -31.08
N ASP A 10 36.40 -8.39 -32.04
CA ASP A 10 36.64 -9.63 -32.78
C ASP A 10 36.05 -10.92 -32.20
N GLY A 11 34.87 -11.26 -32.74
CA GLY A 11 34.22 -12.54 -32.54
C GLY A 11 35.06 -13.68 -33.12
N ARG A 12 35.41 -14.63 -32.25
CA ARG A 12 35.68 -16.04 -32.54
C ARG A 12 35.86 -16.76 -31.21
N TRP A 13 34.89 -17.57 -30.81
CA TRP A 13 35.08 -18.55 -29.74
C TRP A 13 35.69 -19.81 -30.35
N ALA A 14 36.96 -20.06 -30.03
CA ALA A 14 37.63 -21.33 -30.27
C ALA A 14 37.24 -22.32 -29.15
N VAL A 15 36.94 -23.56 -29.54
CA VAL A 15 36.65 -24.67 -28.63
C VAL A 15 37.98 -25.23 -28.11
N HIS A 16 38.20 -25.18 -26.80
CA HIS A 16 39.29 -25.91 -26.16
C HIS A 16 38.84 -27.33 -25.80
N HIS A 17 39.52 -28.32 -26.35
CA HIS A 17 39.51 -29.71 -25.90
C HIS A 17 40.19 -29.84 -24.54
N TYR A 18 39.62 -30.64 -23.65
CA TYR A 18 40.34 -31.25 -22.52
C TYR A 18 40.22 -32.77 -22.63
N SER A 19 41.37 -33.40 -22.78
CA SER A 19 41.63 -34.84 -22.76
C SER A 19 41.94 -35.30 -21.33
N GLY A 20 41.49 -36.50 -20.96
CA GLY A 20 41.81 -37.15 -19.69
C GLY A 20 41.14 -38.53 -19.55
N GLU A 21 41.79 -39.53 -20.14
CA GLU A 21 41.80 -40.98 -19.86
C GLU A 21 41.81 -41.30 -18.34
N ASP A 22 41.43 -42.45 -17.77
CA ASP A 22 40.86 -43.75 -18.17
C ASP A 22 40.35 -44.45 -16.88
N GLU A 23 39.54 -45.52 -17.01
CA GLU A 23 39.51 -46.76 -16.18
C GLU A 23 38.11 -47.43 -16.04
N THR A 24 37.96 -48.50 -16.81
CA THR A 24 37.30 -49.79 -16.52
C THR A 24 35.75 -49.92 -16.57
N ARG A 25 35.27 -50.45 -17.70
CA ARG A 25 33.95 -51.08 -17.91
C ARG A 25 34.06 -52.61 -17.77
N PRO A 26 32.97 -53.28 -17.34
CA PRO A 26 32.51 -54.53 -17.94
C PRO A 26 31.27 -54.27 -18.81
N ASP A 27 31.21 -54.94 -19.98
CA ASP A 27 30.18 -54.75 -21.01
C ASP A 27 28.78 -55.27 -20.64
N PRO A 28 27.70 -54.55 -21.00
CA PRO A 28 26.35 -55.09 -21.11
C PRO A 28 26.04 -55.62 -22.55
N PRO A 29 25.05 -56.51 -22.69
CA PRO A 29 24.82 -57.36 -23.88
C PRO A 29 24.33 -56.57 -25.12
N PRO A 30 24.37 -57.17 -26.33
CA PRO A 30 24.20 -56.43 -27.58
C PRO A 30 22.79 -55.85 -27.66
N SER A 31 22.71 -54.52 -27.58
CA SER A 31 21.55 -53.76 -28.00
C SER A 31 21.64 -53.61 -29.50
N GLY A 32 20.64 -54.14 -30.21
CA GLY A 32 20.50 -53.98 -31.65
C GLY A 32 20.61 -52.50 -32.02
N GLU A 33 21.50 -52.20 -32.95
CA GLU A 33 21.75 -50.87 -33.47
C GLU A 33 20.43 -50.17 -33.87
N PRO A 34 20.22 -48.89 -33.51
CA PRO A 34 19.25 -48.08 -34.22
C PRO A 34 19.79 -47.90 -35.64
N SER A 35 19.12 -48.55 -36.58
CA SER A 35 19.35 -48.46 -38.02
C SER A 35 19.71 -47.04 -38.45
N SER A 36 20.95 -46.89 -38.92
CA SER A 36 21.42 -45.73 -39.67
C SER A 36 20.81 -45.77 -41.08
N ALA A 37 19.52 -45.48 -41.19
CA ALA A 37 18.86 -45.33 -42.49
C ALA A 37 18.92 -43.84 -42.91
N ARG A 38 19.64 -43.58 -44.00
CA ARG A 38 19.35 -42.44 -44.90
C ARG A 38 17.86 -42.52 -45.29
N PRO A 39 17.18 -41.39 -45.56
CA PRO A 39 15.78 -41.41 -45.95
C PRO A 39 15.65 -41.92 -47.39
N ASP A 40 15.69 -43.24 -47.57
CA ASP A 40 15.49 -43.87 -48.87
C ASP A 40 14.01 -44.22 -49.08
N ALA A 41 13.51 -43.74 -50.22
CA ALA A 41 12.32 -44.13 -50.98
C ALA A 41 10.93 -43.78 -50.38
N LEU A 42 10.41 -42.62 -50.80
CA LEU A 42 8.97 -42.34 -50.88
C LEU A 42 8.25 -43.51 -51.58
N THR A 43 7.17 -44.03 -50.99
CA THR A 43 6.31 -45.03 -51.65
C THR A 43 5.47 -44.37 -52.75
N ASP A 44 4.83 -45.14 -53.65
CA ASP A 44 3.91 -44.59 -54.67
C ASP A 44 2.77 -43.76 -54.04
N ALA A 45 2.44 -44.01 -52.76
CA ALA A 45 1.46 -43.25 -51.98
C ALA A 45 1.97 -41.85 -51.54
N ASP A 46 3.27 -41.58 -51.62
CA ASP A 46 3.91 -40.34 -51.17
C ASP A 46 4.39 -39.46 -52.33
N ARG A 47 4.05 -39.80 -53.58
CA ARG A 47 4.32 -38.93 -54.73
C ARG A 47 3.49 -37.65 -54.66
N PRO A 48 4.05 -36.48 -55.03
CA PRO A 48 3.28 -35.25 -55.14
C PRO A 48 2.18 -35.44 -56.20
N ILE A 49 0.95 -35.10 -55.83
CA ILE A 49 -0.21 -35.09 -56.73
C ILE A 49 -0.40 -33.69 -57.34
N ASP A 50 -1.05 -33.58 -58.49
CA ASP A 50 -1.34 -32.26 -59.08
C ASP A 50 -2.57 -31.65 -58.39
N ILE A 51 -2.32 -30.64 -57.55
CA ILE A 51 -3.38 -29.92 -56.84
C ILE A 51 -3.61 -28.60 -57.58
N PRO A 52 -4.84 -28.34 -58.06
CA PRO A 52 -5.16 -27.09 -58.74
C PRO A 52 -4.72 -25.88 -57.92
N ASP A 53 -4.10 -24.90 -58.58
CA ASP A 53 -3.63 -23.64 -57.98
C ASP A 53 -2.46 -23.73 -56.99
N TYR A 54 -1.86 -24.90 -56.77
CA TYR A 54 -0.74 -25.05 -55.83
C TYR A 54 0.47 -25.78 -56.44
N ASP A 55 1.68 -25.31 -56.08
CA ASP A 55 2.94 -25.99 -56.34
C ASP A 55 3.40 -26.69 -55.06
N LEU A 56 3.44 -28.02 -55.04
CA LEU A 56 4.00 -28.78 -53.92
C LEU A 56 5.53 -28.72 -53.99
N LEU A 57 6.16 -28.15 -52.96
CA LEU A 57 7.60 -27.84 -52.98
C LEU A 57 8.42 -28.89 -52.24
N ALA A 58 8.06 -29.20 -50.99
CA ALA A 58 8.82 -30.12 -50.15
C ALA A 58 7.91 -30.78 -49.10
N PRO A 59 8.13 -32.06 -48.75
CA PRO A 59 7.45 -32.67 -47.60
C PRO A 59 7.99 -32.09 -46.30
N ILE A 60 7.09 -31.66 -45.42
CA ILE A 60 7.40 -31.03 -44.12
C ILE A 60 6.88 -31.84 -42.92
N GLY A 61 6.14 -32.91 -43.18
CA GLY A 61 5.72 -33.89 -42.19
C GLY A 61 5.14 -35.12 -42.88
N SER A 62 5.30 -36.29 -42.26
CA SER A 62 4.75 -37.56 -42.75
C SER A 62 4.22 -38.36 -41.56
N GLY A 63 3.05 -38.98 -41.70
CA GLY A 63 2.45 -39.82 -40.68
C GLY A 63 1.53 -40.87 -41.28
N GLY A 64 0.90 -41.70 -40.43
CA GLY A 64 0.02 -42.79 -40.88
C GLY A 64 -1.17 -42.34 -41.73
N PHE A 65 -1.58 -41.07 -41.60
CA PHE A 65 -2.72 -40.48 -42.29
C PHE A 65 -2.33 -39.65 -43.53
N GLY A 66 -1.08 -39.77 -44.00
CA GLY A 66 -0.59 -39.12 -45.22
C GLY A 66 0.57 -38.14 -45.00
N VAL A 67 0.84 -37.33 -46.02
CA VAL A 67 2.02 -36.45 -46.11
C VAL A 67 1.60 -34.99 -46.12
N VAL A 68 2.26 -34.17 -45.30
CA VAL A 68 2.10 -32.72 -45.27
C VAL A 68 3.21 -32.08 -46.10
N TRP A 69 2.81 -31.30 -47.09
CA TRP A 69 3.69 -30.60 -48.02
C TRP A 69 3.71 -29.10 -47.72
N LEU A 70 4.89 -28.50 -47.78
CA LEU A 70 5.03 -27.08 -48.04
C LEU A 70 4.65 -26.84 -49.49
N ALA A 71 3.67 -25.99 -49.72
CA ALA A 71 3.21 -25.62 -51.04
C ALA A 71 3.25 -24.11 -51.23
N ARG A 72 3.27 -23.67 -52.48
CA ARG A 72 3.09 -22.27 -52.87
C ARG A 72 1.81 -22.15 -53.68
N ASN A 73 0.92 -21.23 -53.28
CA ASN A 73 -0.24 -20.90 -54.10
C ASN A 73 0.23 -20.17 -55.37
N ARG A 74 -0.16 -20.65 -56.55
CA ARG A 74 0.28 -20.14 -57.86
C ARG A 74 -0.17 -18.70 -58.11
N HIS A 75 -1.33 -18.30 -57.58
CA HIS A 75 -1.93 -16.97 -57.81
C HIS A 75 -1.39 -15.92 -56.85
N VAL A 76 -1.49 -16.17 -55.54
CA VAL A 76 -1.08 -15.20 -54.50
C VAL A 76 0.39 -15.32 -54.10
N ARG A 77 1.10 -16.36 -54.57
CA ARG A 77 2.52 -16.67 -54.31
C ARG A 77 2.90 -16.85 -52.83
N ASN A 78 1.93 -16.91 -51.93
CA ASN A 78 2.13 -17.22 -50.53
C ASN A 78 2.37 -18.71 -50.31
N PHE A 79 3.14 -19.03 -49.26
CA PHE A 79 3.37 -20.41 -48.84
C PHE A 79 2.26 -20.90 -47.90
N THR A 80 1.91 -22.18 -48.02
CA THR A 80 0.86 -22.85 -47.26
C THR A 80 1.29 -24.29 -46.92
N ALA A 81 0.65 -24.92 -45.94
CA ALA A 81 0.75 -26.36 -45.75
C ALA A 81 -0.42 -27.06 -46.44
N ILE A 82 -0.14 -28.17 -47.13
CA ILE A 82 -1.17 -29.04 -47.72
C ILE A 82 -0.96 -30.47 -47.23
N LYS A 83 -1.93 -31.00 -46.48
CA LYS A 83 -1.95 -32.41 -46.07
C LYS A 83 -2.67 -33.23 -47.14
N VAL A 84 -1.97 -34.17 -47.76
CA VAL A 84 -2.53 -35.11 -48.74
C VAL A 84 -2.77 -36.43 -48.04
N LEU A 85 -4.02 -36.87 -47.98
CA LEU A 85 -4.43 -38.07 -47.26
C LEU A 85 -4.11 -39.35 -48.05
N SER A 86 -3.91 -40.46 -47.34
CA SER A 86 -3.62 -41.76 -47.94
C SER A 86 -4.84 -42.29 -48.74
N PRO A 87 -4.65 -43.06 -49.83
CA PRO A 87 -5.74 -43.53 -50.70
C PRO A 87 -6.79 -44.42 -50.02
N TYR A 88 -6.47 -45.01 -48.87
CA TYR A 88 -7.26 -46.01 -48.16
C TYR A 88 -8.17 -45.43 -47.06
N GLU A 89 -8.28 -44.11 -46.96
CA GLU A 89 -9.10 -43.45 -45.95
C GLU A 89 -10.46 -43.03 -46.51
N ASP A 90 -11.48 -43.83 -46.24
CA ASP A 90 -12.88 -43.47 -46.49
C ASP A 90 -13.35 -42.43 -45.47
N ILE A 91 -12.88 -41.20 -45.61
CA ILE A 91 -13.32 -40.07 -44.79
C ILE A 91 -14.46 -39.34 -45.48
N GLU A 92 -15.59 -39.26 -44.78
CA GLU A 92 -16.77 -38.53 -45.25
C GLU A 92 -16.49 -37.02 -45.28
N LEU A 93 -16.72 -36.38 -46.44
CA LEU A 93 -16.51 -34.93 -46.61
C LEU A 93 -17.34 -34.10 -45.61
N ALA A 94 -18.51 -34.59 -45.20
CA ALA A 94 -19.35 -33.97 -44.18
C ALA A 94 -18.65 -33.91 -42.81
N SER A 95 -17.94 -34.97 -42.42
CA SER A 95 -17.15 -35.02 -41.19
C SER A 95 -16.01 -34.00 -41.21
N ILE A 96 -15.33 -33.85 -42.35
CA ILE A 96 -14.25 -32.84 -42.48
C ILE A 96 -14.83 -31.41 -42.42
N LYS A 97 -15.99 -31.15 -43.04
CA LYS A 97 -16.65 -29.83 -42.95
C LYS A 97 -17.09 -29.49 -41.54
N LEU A 98 -17.58 -30.47 -40.77
CA LEU A 98 -17.90 -30.28 -39.36
C LEU A 98 -16.66 -29.89 -38.56
N ILE A 99 -15.53 -30.59 -38.78
CA ILE A 99 -14.26 -30.27 -38.14
C ILE A 99 -13.78 -28.88 -38.56
N GLN A 100 -13.82 -28.55 -39.85
CA GLN A 100 -13.47 -27.23 -40.38
C GLN A 100 -14.22 -26.12 -39.65
N ASN A 101 -15.54 -26.28 -39.45
CA ASN A 101 -16.34 -25.32 -38.68
C ASN A 101 -15.94 -25.28 -37.20
N ALA A 102 -15.70 -26.44 -36.58
CA ALA A 102 -15.35 -26.55 -35.17
C ALA A 102 -13.96 -26.02 -34.82
N VAL A 103 -13.07 -25.84 -35.80
CA VAL A 103 -11.71 -25.30 -35.60
C VAL A 103 -11.53 -23.89 -36.16
N SER A 104 -12.58 -23.33 -36.78
CA SER A 104 -12.54 -21.99 -37.34
C SER A 104 -12.56 -20.92 -36.24
N ASN A 105 -11.80 -19.83 -36.44
CA ASN A 105 -11.84 -18.63 -35.60
C ASN A 105 -11.45 -18.83 -34.11
N HIS A 106 -10.51 -19.72 -33.81
CA HIS A 106 -9.93 -19.84 -32.47
C HIS A 106 -8.39 -19.77 -32.49
N PRO A 107 -7.73 -18.94 -31.65
CA PRO A 107 -6.28 -18.75 -31.69
C PRO A 107 -5.46 -19.99 -31.32
N ASN A 108 -6.07 -20.93 -30.58
CA ASN A 108 -5.44 -22.19 -30.15
C ASN A 108 -5.85 -23.41 -31.01
N LEU A 109 -6.42 -23.18 -32.20
CA LEU A 109 -6.73 -24.22 -33.19
C LEU A 109 -6.20 -23.77 -34.56
N THR A 110 -5.50 -24.66 -35.25
CA THR A 110 -5.00 -24.37 -36.61
C THR A 110 -6.18 -24.45 -37.59
N PRO A 111 -6.50 -23.39 -38.34
CA PRO A 111 -7.68 -23.41 -39.19
C PRO A 111 -7.47 -24.31 -40.41
N LEU A 112 -8.57 -24.91 -40.89
CA LEU A 112 -8.63 -25.61 -42.18
C LEU A 112 -9.21 -24.66 -43.22
N GLU A 113 -8.39 -24.19 -44.17
CA GLU A 113 -8.82 -23.18 -45.15
C GLU A 113 -9.63 -23.79 -46.27
N HIS A 114 -9.15 -24.92 -46.81
CA HIS A 114 -9.80 -25.58 -47.92
C HIS A 114 -9.66 -27.09 -47.84
N VAL A 115 -10.69 -27.80 -48.30
CA VAL A 115 -10.70 -29.26 -48.43
C VAL A 115 -11.14 -29.58 -49.83
N GLY A 116 -10.30 -30.28 -50.57
CA GLY A 116 -10.54 -30.63 -51.96
C GLY A 116 -10.23 -32.09 -52.25
N ARG A 117 -10.52 -32.51 -53.49
CA ARG A 117 -10.10 -33.79 -54.04
C ARG A 117 -9.26 -33.55 -55.28
N ALA A 118 -8.11 -34.23 -55.36
CA ALA A 118 -7.22 -34.24 -56.52
C ALA A 118 -6.66 -35.66 -56.66
N ASP A 119 -6.59 -36.17 -57.89
CA ASP A 119 -6.13 -37.54 -58.19
C ASP A 119 -6.77 -38.63 -57.31
N GLY A 120 -8.08 -38.50 -57.05
CA GLY A 120 -8.83 -39.45 -56.22
C GLY A 120 -8.55 -39.37 -54.72
N ARG A 121 -7.65 -38.49 -54.27
CA ARG A 121 -7.25 -38.31 -52.86
C ARG A 121 -7.81 -37.02 -52.29
N LEU A 122 -8.13 -37.03 -51.01
CA LEU A 122 -8.48 -35.82 -50.27
C LEU A 122 -7.21 -35.04 -49.91
N TYR A 123 -7.27 -33.72 -50.05
CA TYR A 123 -6.23 -32.82 -49.56
C TYR A 123 -6.84 -31.70 -48.73
N ILE A 124 -6.07 -31.22 -47.75
CA ILE A 124 -6.47 -30.18 -46.81
C ILE A 124 -5.43 -29.08 -46.85
N VAL A 125 -5.85 -27.86 -47.21
CA VAL A 125 -5.04 -26.65 -47.20
C VAL A 125 -5.17 -25.97 -45.84
N MET A 126 -4.05 -25.62 -45.24
CA MET A 126 -3.97 -24.95 -43.95
C MET A 126 -2.81 -23.93 -43.93
N PRO A 127 -2.88 -22.88 -43.10
CA PRO A 127 -1.78 -21.96 -42.95
C PRO A 127 -0.51 -22.64 -42.46
N LEU A 128 0.64 -22.04 -42.74
CA LEU A 128 1.89 -22.50 -42.15
C LEU A 128 1.98 -22.16 -40.67
N ALA A 129 2.52 -23.11 -39.92
CA ALA A 129 2.99 -22.89 -38.55
C ALA A 129 4.27 -22.03 -38.55
N ASP A 130 4.62 -21.52 -37.38
CA ASP A 130 5.86 -20.78 -37.19
C ASP A 130 7.06 -21.72 -37.43
N ASN A 131 8.16 -21.18 -37.99
CA ASN A 131 9.31 -21.99 -38.38
C ASN A 131 10.16 -22.38 -37.16
N ALA A 132 10.46 -23.68 -37.01
CA ALA A 132 11.27 -24.23 -35.92
C ALA A 132 12.74 -23.77 -35.95
N HIS A 133 13.25 -23.33 -37.09
CA HIS A 133 14.67 -23.00 -37.28
C HIS A 133 14.96 -21.50 -37.42
N SER A 134 13.94 -20.65 -37.55
CA SER A 134 14.13 -19.21 -37.68
C SER A 134 12.88 -18.42 -37.32
N VAL A 135 13.07 -17.27 -36.69
CA VAL A 135 12.03 -16.23 -36.53
C VAL A 135 11.95 -15.30 -37.75
N ASN A 136 12.76 -15.53 -38.79
CA ASN A 136 12.75 -14.73 -40.01
C ASN A 136 11.47 -15.01 -40.84
N PRO A 137 10.74 -13.97 -41.28
CA PRO A 137 9.56 -14.12 -42.12
C PRO A 137 9.84 -14.68 -43.53
N LEU A 138 11.09 -14.69 -43.99
CA LEU A 138 11.45 -15.30 -45.27
C LEU A 138 11.54 -16.82 -45.14
N ILE A 139 10.64 -17.52 -45.84
CA ILE A 139 10.60 -18.99 -45.90
C ILE A 139 11.58 -19.48 -46.98
N ASP A 140 12.60 -20.21 -46.54
CA ASP A 140 13.40 -21.08 -47.41
C ASP A 140 12.74 -22.47 -47.47
N PRO A 141 12.22 -22.90 -48.64
CA PRO A 141 11.56 -24.19 -48.78
C PRO A 141 12.41 -25.41 -48.39
N GLY A 142 13.74 -25.33 -48.52
CA GLY A 142 14.62 -26.44 -48.15
C GLY A 142 14.81 -26.57 -46.62
N ALA A 143 14.76 -25.45 -45.91
CA ALA A 143 15.10 -25.37 -44.48
C ALA A 143 13.89 -25.25 -43.55
N TYR A 144 12.70 -24.90 -44.06
CA TYR A 144 11.50 -24.75 -43.24
C TYR A 144 11.10 -26.07 -42.57
N ARG A 145 10.85 -26.01 -41.26
CA ARG A 145 10.19 -27.08 -40.48
C ARG A 145 9.17 -26.45 -39.55
N PRO A 146 7.97 -27.04 -39.37
CA PRO A 146 6.97 -26.50 -38.45
C PRO A 146 7.44 -26.59 -37.00
N MET A 147 7.26 -25.52 -36.22
CA MET A 147 7.55 -25.52 -34.79
C MET A 147 6.44 -26.25 -34.03
N THR A 148 6.76 -27.43 -33.52
CA THR A 148 5.86 -28.24 -32.68
C THR A 148 6.37 -28.27 -31.23
N LEU A 149 5.52 -28.54 -30.24
CA LEU A 149 5.98 -28.77 -28.87
C LEU A 149 7.00 -29.91 -28.79
N ALA A 150 6.84 -30.96 -29.59
CA ALA A 150 7.80 -32.07 -29.67
C ALA A 150 9.19 -31.62 -30.16
N SER A 151 9.28 -30.61 -31.04
CA SER A 151 10.54 -30.03 -31.49
C SER A 151 11.11 -28.97 -30.53
N PHE A 152 10.24 -28.34 -29.74
CA PHE A 152 10.57 -27.23 -28.85
C PHE A 152 11.16 -27.71 -27.51
N VAL A 153 10.52 -28.70 -26.87
CA VAL A 153 10.86 -29.15 -25.51
C VAL A 153 12.25 -29.80 -25.42
N PRO A 154 12.70 -30.68 -26.34
CA PRO A 154 14.03 -31.28 -26.25
C PRO A 154 15.18 -30.26 -26.30
N ARG A 155 14.97 -29.08 -26.91
CA ARG A 155 15.95 -28.00 -26.91
C ARG A 155 16.11 -27.33 -25.54
N LEU A 156 15.10 -27.43 -24.69
CA LEU A 156 15.03 -26.86 -23.35
C LEU A 156 15.21 -27.91 -22.23
N GLY A 157 15.16 -29.20 -22.59
CA GLY A 157 15.20 -30.33 -21.65
C GLY A 157 13.84 -30.59 -21.00
N ARG A 158 13.38 -29.67 -20.15
CA ARG A 158 12.02 -29.64 -19.58
C ARG A 158 11.57 -28.20 -19.39
N LEU A 159 10.27 -27.97 -19.43
CA LEU A 159 9.68 -26.67 -19.08
C LEU A 159 9.51 -26.56 -17.57
N ASP A 160 9.48 -25.32 -17.06
CA ASP A 160 9.01 -25.09 -15.70
C ASP A 160 7.48 -25.28 -15.60
N ALA A 161 6.98 -25.38 -14.37
CA ALA A 161 5.56 -25.64 -14.13
C ALA A 161 4.64 -24.49 -14.59
N ALA A 162 5.11 -23.24 -14.59
CA ALA A 162 4.31 -22.09 -14.99
C ALA A 162 4.19 -22.01 -16.52
N GLU A 163 5.28 -22.24 -17.24
CA GLU A 163 5.33 -22.34 -18.69
C GLU A 163 4.47 -23.51 -19.19
N ALA A 164 4.64 -24.70 -18.59
CA ALA A 164 3.81 -25.86 -18.93
C ALA A 164 2.32 -25.58 -18.65
N ALA A 165 1.99 -24.88 -17.56
CA ALA A 165 0.62 -24.48 -17.27
C ALA A 165 0.06 -23.48 -18.30
N ALA A 166 0.86 -22.52 -18.76
CA ALA A 166 0.45 -21.54 -19.76
C ALA A 166 0.14 -22.21 -21.11
N ILE A 167 1.02 -23.10 -21.56
CA ILE A 167 0.83 -23.90 -22.77
C ILE A 167 -0.40 -24.81 -22.62
N GLY A 168 -0.56 -25.45 -21.46
CA GLY A 168 -1.71 -26.29 -21.18
C GLY A 168 -3.04 -25.53 -21.19
N ALA A 169 -3.04 -24.30 -20.69
CA ALA A 169 -4.20 -23.42 -20.70
C ALA A 169 -4.64 -23.07 -22.14
N GLU A 170 -3.69 -22.75 -23.01
CA GLU A 170 -3.92 -22.48 -24.44
C GLU A 170 -4.51 -23.72 -25.15
N ILE A 171 -3.93 -24.90 -24.93
CA ILE A 171 -4.43 -26.15 -25.51
C ILE A 171 -5.84 -26.48 -24.98
N ALA A 172 -6.07 -26.30 -23.68
CA ALA A 172 -7.36 -26.56 -23.05
C ALA A 172 -8.47 -25.61 -23.56
N GLU A 173 -8.15 -24.37 -23.92
CA GLU A 173 -9.10 -23.46 -24.58
C GLU A 173 -9.51 -23.96 -25.98
N GLY A 174 -8.54 -24.41 -26.77
CA GLY A 174 -8.82 -25.01 -28.07
C GLY A 174 -9.72 -26.24 -27.95
N LEU A 175 -9.43 -27.13 -26.98
CA LEU A 175 -10.29 -28.29 -26.70
C LEU A 175 -11.68 -27.86 -26.23
N ALA A 176 -11.79 -26.87 -25.34
CA ALA A 176 -13.08 -26.38 -24.87
C ALA A 176 -13.94 -25.83 -26.02
N HIS A 177 -13.32 -25.15 -26.98
CA HIS A 177 -13.99 -24.67 -28.18
C HIS A 177 -14.50 -25.82 -29.06
N MET A 178 -13.65 -26.80 -29.38
CA MET A 178 -14.05 -27.97 -30.18
C MET A 178 -15.16 -28.78 -29.48
N HIS A 179 -15.01 -29.01 -28.17
CA HIS A 179 -15.95 -29.79 -27.36
C HIS A 179 -17.33 -29.13 -27.30
N ALA A 180 -17.39 -27.79 -27.26
CA ALA A 180 -18.64 -27.04 -27.31
C ALA A 180 -19.36 -27.16 -28.67
N GLN A 181 -18.63 -27.46 -29.74
CA GLN A 181 -19.17 -27.74 -31.08
C GLN A 181 -19.46 -29.24 -31.29
N GLY A 182 -19.37 -30.06 -30.24
CA GLY A 182 -19.62 -31.50 -30.31
C GLY A 182 -18.52 -32.30 -31.00
N VAL A 183 -17.32 -31.74 -31.17
CA VAL A 183 -16.17 -32.40 -31.80
C VAL A 183 -15.06 -32.64 -30.78
N ALA A 184 -14.51 -33.85 -30.77
CA ALA A 184 -13.32 -34.20 -30.00
C ALA A 184 -12.11 -34.34 -30.93
N HIS A 185 -10.91 -34.06 -30.44
CA HIS A 185 -9.68 -34.08 -31.23
C HIS A 185 -9.14 -35.51 -31.45
N GLY A 186 -9.09 -36.32 -30.39
CA GLY A 186 -8.71 -37.73 -30.47
C GLY A 186 -7.20 -38.05 -30.52
N ASP A 187 -6.30 -37.07 -30.56
CA ASP A 187 -4.83 -37.30 -30.62
C ASP A 187 -4.03 -36.11 -30.07
N VAL A 188 -4.33 -35.69 -28.84
CA VAL A 188 -3.63 -34.57 -28.18
C VAL A 188 -2.24 -35.02 -27.71
N LYS A 189 -1.19 -34.50 -28.35
CA LYS A 189 0.21 -34.83 -28.03
C LYS A 189 1.17 -33.72 -28.47
N PRO A 190 2.42 -33.66 -27.96
CA PRO A 190 3.37 -32.61 -28.32
C PRO A 190 3.62 -32.43 -29.82
N GLN A 191 3.51 -33.50 -30.63
CA GLN A 191 3.71 -33.43 -32.08
C GLN A 191 2.58 -32.69 -32.81
N ASN A 192 1.37 -32.71 -32.24
CA ASN A 192 0.16 -32.11 -32.83
C ASN A 192 -0.13 -30.71 -32.26
N VAL A 193 0.72 -30.20 -31.36
CA VAL A 193 0.63 -28.82 -30.87
C VAL A 193 1.68 -27.98 -31.58
N LEU A 194 1.22 -27.08 -32.43
CA LEU A 194 2.03 -26.21 -33.28
C LEU A 194 2.11 -24.81 -32.68
N ARG A 195 3.23 -24.12 -32.89
CA ARG A 195 3.30 -22.67 -32.69
C ARG A 195 2.72 -22.01 -33.93
N PHE A 196 1.67 -21.23 -33.77
CA PHE A 196 0.97 -20.57 -34.87
C PHE A 196 0.68 -19.12 -34.49
N LYS A 197 1.23 -18.16 -35.25
CA LYS A 197 1.07 -16.73 -34.99
C LYS A 197 1.45 -16.34 -33.55
N GLY A 198 2.47 -16.99 -32.99
CA GLY A 198 2.94 -16.73 -31.64
C GLY A 198 2.08 -17.32 -30.50
N THR A 199 1.06 -18.15 -30.77
CA THR A 199 0.33 -18.93 -29.74
C THR A 199 0.51 -20.42 -29.97
N TRP A 200 0.31 -21.25 -28.94
CA TRP A 200 0.21 -22.70 -29.13
C TRP A 200 -1.20 -23.07 -29.58
N ALA A 201 -1.26 -23.83 -30.66
CA ALA A 201 -2.50 -24.27 -31.27
C ALA A 201 -2.46 -25.77 -31.53
N LEU A 202 -3.58 -26.45 -31.31
CA LEU A 202 -3.75 -27.82 -31.78
C LEU A 202 -3.86 -27.82 -33.31
N GLY A 203 -3.24 -28.81 -33.92
CA GLY A 203 -3.33 -29.12 -35.35
C GLY A 203 -3.41 -30.63 -35.55
N ASP A 204 -3.48 -31.05 -36.81
CA ASP A 204 -3.72 -32.45 -37.19
C ASP A 204 -4.99 -33.07 -36.60
N TYR A 205 -6.10 -32.87 -37.31
CA TYR A 205 -7.43 -33.37 -36.93
C TYR A 205 -7.78 -34.71 -37.56
N SER A 206 -6.80 -35.51 -38.00
CA SER A 206 -7.07 -36.78 -38.69
C SER A 206 -7.84 -37.81 -37.85
N LEU A 207 -7.79 -37.70 -36.51
CA LEU A 207 -8.55 -38.54 -35.58
C LEU A 207 -9.74 -37.84 -34.93
N ALA A 208 -10.04 -36.61 -35.37
CA ALA A 208 -11.15 -35.84 -34.84
C ALA A 208 -12.49 -36.46 -35.27
N SER A 209 -13.44 -36.47 -34.35
CA SER A 209 -14.74 -37.08 -34.57
C SER A 209 -15.79 -36.49 -33.64
N PHE A 210 -17.04 -36.93 -33.77
CA PHE A 210 -18.10 -36.59 -32.83
C PHE A 210 -17.71 -36.94 -31.39
N ALA A 211 -18.06 -36.04 -30.47
CA ALA A 211 -17.76 -36.12 -29.05
C ALA A 211 -18.26 -37.40 -28.37
N GLU A 212 -19.40 -37.92 -28.82
CA GLU A 212 -20.08 -39.10 -28.27
C GLU A 212 -19.54 -40.42 -28.83
N ALA A 213 -18.70 -40.38 -29.88
CA ALA A 213 -18.09 -41.58 -30.43
C ALA A 213 -17.16 -42.24 -29.40
N GLN A 214 -17.15 -43.56 -29.36
CA GLN A 214 -16.19 -44.31 -28.56
C GLN A 214 -14.78 -44.18 -29.15
N VAL A 215 -13.76 -44.34 -28.31
CA VAL A 215 -12.36 -44.40 -28.76
C VAL A 215 -12.21 -45.62 -29.66
N ALA A 216 -11.90 -45.40 -30.95
CA ALA A 216 -11.64 -46.49 -31.89
C ALA A 216 -10.21 -47.03 -31.71
N LYS A 217 -9.90 -48.21 -32.26
CA LYS A 217 -8.50 -48.68 -32.38
C LYS A 217 -7.72 -47.71 -33.28
N GLY A 218 -6.96 -46.82 -32.67
CA GLY A 218 -6.14 -45.80 -33.35
C GLY A 218 -5.74 -44.70 -32.36
N GLY A 219 -4.55 -44.14 -32.54
CA GLY A 219 -3.97 -43.14 -31.62
C GLY A 219 -2.52 -43.46 -31.26
N THR A 220 -1.88 -42.57 -30.49
CA THR A 220 -0.46 -42.69 -30.14
C THR A 220 -0.26 -43.53 -28.88
N PRO A 221 0.51 -44.64 -28.92
CA PRO A 221 0.80 -45.45 -27.74
C PRO A 221 1.36 -44.61 -26.59
N GLY A 222 0.86 -44.83 -25.37
CA GLY A 222 1.23 -44.08 -24.17
C GLY A 222 0.44 -42.77 -23.94
N TYR A 223 -0.24 -42.24 -24.95
CA TYR A 223 -1.13 -41.06 -24.81
C TYR A 223 -2.60 -41.49 -24.82
N THR A 224 -2.97 -42.34 -25.76
CA THR A 224 -4.36 -42.77 -25.95
C THR A 224 -4.81 -43.68 -24.79
N PRO A 225 -5.94 -43.38 -24.12
CA PRO A 225 -6.50 -44.24 -23.08
C PRO A 225 -6.96 -45.59 -23.66
N THR A 226 -6.77 -46.68 -22.93
CA THR A 226 -7.13 -48.05 -23.36
C THR A 226 -8.56 -48.45 -22.98
N ASP A 227 -9.37 -47.52 -22.50
CA ASP A 227 -10.73 -47.74 -21.99
C ASP A 227 -11.82 -47.18 -22.92
N ASN A 228 -13.01 -47.77 -22.89
CA ASN A 228 -14.16 -47.40 -23.73
C ASN A 228 -14.86 -46.13 -23.22
N ARG A 229 -14.17 -44.98 -23.23
CA ARG A 229 -14.70 -43.68 -22.77
C ARG A 229 -15.16 -42.80 -23.95
N SER A 230 -15.92 -41.75 -23.64
CA SER A 230 -16.22 -40.69 -24.60
C SER A 230 -14.95 -39.93 -24.95
N ARG A 231 -14.79 -39.56 -26.22
CA ARG A 231 -13.56 -38.94 -26.74
C ARG A 231 -13.19 -37.60 -26.10
N ILE A 232 -14.17 -36.82 -25.64
CA ILE A 232 -13.91 -35.57 -24.87
C ILE A 232 -13.08 -35.83 -23.61
N HIS A 233 -13.37 -36.90 -22.87
CA HIS A 233 -12.60 -37.26 -21.67
C HIS A 233 -11.23 -37.83 -22.03
N ALA A 234 -11.13 -38.51 -23.17
CA ALA A 234 -9.84 -38.99 -23.69
C ALA A 234 -8.92 -37.81 -24.03
N ASP A 235 -9.44 -36.74 -24.65
CA ASP A 235 -8.67 -35.52 -24.95
C ASP A 235 -8.06 -34.89 -23.69
N LEU A 236 -8.82 -34.84 -22.59
CA LEU A 236 -8.35 -34.28 -21.33
C LEU A 236 -7.28 -35.15 -20.67
N ARG A 237 -7.42 -36.48 -20.76
CA ARG A 237 -6.36 -37.40 -20.32
C ARG A 237 -5.11 -37.21 -21.15
N MET A 238 -5.23 -37.15 -22.47
CA MET A 238 -4.12 -36.91 -23.39
C MET A 238 -3.45 -35.54 -23.16
N LEU A 239 -4.20 -34.49 -22.81
CA LEU A 239 -3.65 -33.21 -22.35
C LEU A 239 -2.85 -33.38 -21.05
N GLY A 240 -3.36 -34.12 -20.07
CA GLY A 240 -2.64 -34.46 -18.85
C GLY A 240 -1.31 -35.16 -19.14
N VAL A 241 -1.32 -36.19 -20.00
CA VAL A 241 -0.08 -36.90 -20.42
C VAL A 241 0.88 -35.97 -21.17
N THR A 242 0.35 -35.08 -22.01
CA THR A 242 1.14 -34.06 -22.71
C THR A 242 1.86 -33.15 -21.72
N LEU A 243 1.15 -32.59 -20.75
CA LEU A 243 1.75 -31.72 -19.73
C LEU A 243 2.77 -32.45 -18.84
N LEU A 244 2.51 -33.71 -18.52
CA LEU A 244 3.46 -34.58 -17.81
C LEU A 244 4.76 -34.72 -18.61
N ALA A 245 4.67 -34.90 -19.93
CA ALA A 245 5.83 -34.95 -20.81
C ALA A 245 6.59 -33.62 -20.89
N LEU A 246 5.89 -32.46 -20.89
CA LEU A 246 6.53 -31.14 -20.95
C LEU A 246 7.44 -30.86 -19.75
N ILE A 247 7.11 -31.39 -18.58
CA ILE A 247 7.93 -31.24 -17.36
C ILE A 247 8.99 -32.35 -17.20
N GLY A 248 9.26 -33.10 -18.26
CA GLY A 248 10.35 -34.07 -18.33
C GLY A 248 10.04 -35.46 -17.75
N ARG A 249 8.75 -35.85 -17.71
CA ARG A 249 8.33 -37.21 -17.31
C ARG A 249 7.95 -38.06 -18.52
N ALA A 250 8.02 -39.38 -18.38
CA ALA A 250 7.62 -40.26 -19.46
C ALA A 250 6.08 -40.36 -19.54
N PRO A 251 5.46 -40.48 -20.72
CA PRO A 251 4.03 -40.77 -20.84
C PRO A 251 3.58 -42.00 -20.04
N GLY A 252 4.45 -43.01 -19.88
CA GLY A 252 4.19 -44.20 -19.07
C GLY A 252 4.17 -43.96 -17.55
N ASP A 253 4.55 -42.78 -17.06
CA ASP A 253 4.52 -42.44 -15.64
C ASP A 253 3.10 -42.08 -15.12
N VAL A 254 2.10 -42.03 -16.01
CA VAL A 254 0.71 -41.68 -15.67
C VAL A 254 0.13 -42.61 -14.60
N ASP A 255 0.38 -43.91 -14.68
CA ASP A 255 -0.17 -44.86 -13.70
C ASP A 255 0.45 -44.64 -12.32
N ARG A 256 1.77 -44.40 -12.25
CA ARG A 256 2.47 -44.03 -11.01
C ARG A 256 1.99 -42.70 -10.44
N LEU A 257 1.64 -41.73 -11.30
CA LEU A 257 1.06 -40.46 -10.87
C LEU A 257 -0.33 -40.65 -10.25
N LEU A 258 -1.17 -41.48 -10.85
CA LEU A 258 -2.53 -41.74 -10.37
C LEU A 258 -2.51 -42.50 -9.04
N ASP A 259 -1.61 -43.46 -8.89
CA ASP A 259 -1.44 -44.26 -7.66
C ASP A 259 -0.63 -43.53 -6.57
N GLY A 260 -0.13 -42.32 -6.85
CA GLY A 260 0.65 -41.52 -5.90
C GLY A 260 2.05 -42.06 -5.60
N THR A 261 2.57 -42.95 -6.46
CA THR A 261 3.89 -43.60 -6.31
C THR A 261 4.98 -42.99 -7.18
N LEU A 262 4.68 -41.90 -7.90
CA LEU A 262 5.63 -41.23 -8.79
C LEU A 262 6.84 -40.66 -8.00
N PRO A 263 8.08 -41.15 -8.24
CA PRO A 263 9.23 -40.70 -7.49
C PRO A 263 9.74 -39.32 -7.94
N GLY A 264 10.34 -38.58 -7.01
CA GLY A 264 11.14 -37.39 -7.31
C GLY A 264 10.34 -36.18 -7.82
N VAL A 265 9.08 -36.01 -7.42
CA VAL A 265 8.28 -34.80 -7.70
C VAL A 265 8.88 -33.60 -6.98
N ARG A 266 9.26 -32.57 -7.73
CA ARG A 266 9.81 -31.33 -7.15
C ARG A 266 8.69 -30.53 -6.48
N ALA A 267 9.01 -29.84 -5.39
CA ALA A 267 8.02 -29.03 -4.66
C ALA A 267 7.40 -27.93 -5.55
N GLU A 268 8.17 -27.36 -6.47
CA GLU A 268 7.74 -26.35 -7.44
C GLU A 268 6.70 -26.88 -8.46
N ASP A 269 6.72 -28.18 -8.77
CA ASP A 269 5.81 -28.81 -9.73
C ASP A 269 4.48 -29.23 -9.09
N ALA A 270 4.39 -29.24 -7.75
CA ALA A 270 3.26 -29.82 -7.01
C ALA A 270 1.89 -29.24 -7.40
N PRO A 271 1.71 -27.90 -7.59
CA PRO A 271 0.43 -27.34 -8.01
C PRO A 271 -0.01 -27.80 -9.41
N LEU A 272 0.91 -27.80 -10.37
CA LEU A 272 0.65 -28.30 -11.73
C LEU A 272 0.38 -29.81 -11.71
N MET A 273 1.13 -30.57 -10.91
CA MET A 273 0.94 -32.02 -10.77
C MET A 273 -0.45 -32.38 -10.24
N ALA A 274 -1.03 -31.57 -9.37
CA ALA A 274 -2.40 -31.77 -8.91
C ALA A 274 -3.43 -31.63 -10.06
N VAL A 275 -3.22 -30.67 -10.97
CA VAL A 275 -4.08 -30.48 -12.15
C VAL A 275 -3.88 -31.60 -13.17
N ILE A 276 -2.63 -31.97 -13.44
CA ILE A 276 -2.29 -33.09 -14.34
C ILE A 276 -2.92 -34.40 -13.84
N ARG A 277 -2.83 -34.67 -12.53
CA ARG A 277 -3.47 -35.85 -11.94
C ARG A 277 -4.98 -35.86 -12.19
N ARG A 278 -5.67 -34.73 -12.01
CA ARG A 278 -7.12 -34.60 -12.32
C ARG A 278 -7.42 -34.79 -13.80
N LEU A 279 -6.58 -34.24 -14.69
CA LEU A 279 -6.68 -34.45 -16.13
C LEU A 279 -6.50 -35.92 -16.51
N CYS A 280 -5.62 -36.67 -15.84
CA CYS A 280 -5.42 -38.10 -16.09
C CYS A 280 -6.49 -38.98 -15.42
N ALA A 281 -7.10 -38.51 -14.33
CA ALA A 281 -8.10 -39.20 -13.51
C ALA A 281 -9.55 -39.04 -14.01
N GLN A 282 -9.76 -38.85 -15.31
CA GLN A 282 -11.11 -38.77 -15.93
C GLN A 282 -11.90 -40.10 -15.87
N THR A 283 -11.45 -41.03 -15.02
CA THR A 283 -11.99 -42.36 -14.85
C THR A 283 -13.17 -42.41 -13.86
N SER A 284 -13.19 -41.52 -12.87
CA SER A 284 -14.20 -41.45 -11.80
C SER A 284 -15.23 -40.32 -12.07
N PRO A 285 -16.56 -40.57 -12.03
CA PRO A 285 -17.57 -39.53 -12.30
C PRO A 285 -17.44 -38.26 -11.44
N GLY A 286 -16.98 -38.39 -10.19
CA GLY A 286 -16.78 -37.25 -9.27
C GLY A 286 -15.49 -36.45 -9.49
N GLU A 287 -14.59 -36.93 -10.35
CA GLU A 287 -13.27 -36.32 -10.62
C GLU A 287 -13.17 -35.72 -12.03
N ARG A 288 -14.24 -35.83 -12.82
CA ARG A 288 -14.29 -35.33 -14.20
C ARG A 288 -14.10 -33.82 -14.25
N LEU A 289 -13.31 -33.39 -15.21
CA LEU A 289 -13.04 -31.99 -15.50
C LEU A 289 -13.62 -31.69 -16.87
N SER A 290 -14.20 -30.52 -17.08
CA SER A 290 -14.43 -30.03 -18.45
C SER A 290 -13.15 -29.41 -19.00
N ALA A 291 -13.02 -29.28 -20.33
CA ALA A 291 -11.90 -28.55 -20.93
C ALA A 291 -11.88 -27.07 -20.51
N ALA A 292 -13.04 -26.46 -20.27
CA ALA A 292 -13.13 -25.09 -19.75
C ALA A 292 -12.59 -25.00 -18.30
N ASP A 293 -12.92 -25.98 -17.45
CA ASP A 293 -12.41 -26.05 -16.07
C ASP A 293 -10.92 -26.37 -16.03
N ALA A 294 -10.42 -27.19 -16.96
CA ALA A 294 -9.01 -27.45 -17.17
C ALA A 294 -8.26 -26.16 -17.49
N ALA A 295 -8.75 -25.40 -18.46
CA ALA A 295 -8.14 -24.14 -18.89
C ALA A 295 -8.10 -23.12 -17.75
N ALA A 296 -9.19 -22.99 -16.98
CA ALA A 296 -9.25 -22.09 -15.82
C ALA A 296 -8.28 -22.54 -14.71
N SER A 297 -8.19 -23.84 -14.44
CA SER A 297 -7.28 -24.40 -13.43
C SER A 297 -5.82 -24.15 -13.82
N LEU A 298 -5.46 -24.39 -15.08
CA LEU A 298 -4.11 -24.16 -15.59
C LEU A 298 -3.74 -22.68 -15.60
N ARG A 299 -4.65 -21.79 -16.04
CA ARG A 299 -4.42 -20.32 -15.97
C ARG A 299 -4.18 -19.83 -14.56
N SER A 300 -4.86 -20.39 -13.56
CA SER A 300 -4.66 -19.99 -12.17
C SER A 300 -3.24 -20.24 -11.65
N LEU A 301 -2.48 -21.14 -12.31
CA LEU A 301 -1.10 -21.48 -11.97
C LEU A 301 -0.05 -20.62 -12.67
N VAL A 302 -0.41 -19.87 -13.72
CA VAL A 302 0.54 -19.10 -14.56
C VAL A 302 1.00 -17.80 -13.88
N GLY A 303 0.26 -17.29 -12.89
CA GLY A 303 0.66 -16.15 -12.07
C GLY A 303 0.82 -14.83 -12.85
N GLY A 304 -0.26 -14.06 -12.98
CA GLY A 304 -0.20 -12.70 -13.54
C GLY A 304 -1.48 -11.88 -13.36
N ASP A 305 -2.65 -12.50 -13.46
CA ASP A 305 -3.91 -11.85 -13.12
C ASP A 305 -4.40 -12.36 -11.77
N GLY A 306 -3.82 -11.84 -10.69
CA GLY A 306 -4.38 -12.01 -9.35
C GLY A 306 -5.85 -11.60 -9.30
N VAL A 307 -6.54 -11.90 -8.19
CA VAL A 307 -7.91 -11.50 -7.76
C VAL A 307 -8.79 -10.71 -8.76
N LEU A 308 -8.28 -9.62 -9.33
CA LEU A 308 -8.82 -8.82 -10.44
C LEU A 308 -9.24 -9.62 -11.70
N GLY A 309 -8.46 -10.60 -12.17
CA GLY A 309 -8.81 -11.40 -13.35
C GLY A 309 -10.02 -12.31 -13.09
N TRP A 310 -10.00 -12.98 -11.93
CA TRP A 310 -11.13 -13.73 -11.42
C TRP A 310 -12.37 -12.83 -11.18
N LEU A 311 -12.18 -11.62 -10.68
CA LEU A 311 -13.27 -10.65 -10.48
C LEU A 311 -13.94 -10.26 -11.80
N ARG A 312 -13.16 -9.95 -12.83
CA ARG A 312 -13.71 -9.57 -14.16
C ARG A 312 -14.59 -10.67 -14.73
N GLU A 313 -14.16 -11.92 -14.63
CA GLU A 313 -14.91 -13.05 -15.16
C GLU A 313 -16.15 -13.38 -14.31
N TRP A 314 -16.08 -13.20 -12.98
CA TRP A 314 -17.25 -13.34 -12.11
C TRP A 314 -18.30 -12.25 -12.35
N VAL A 315 -17.87 -10.99 -12.54
CA VAL A 315 -18.74 -9.86 -12.90
C VAL A 315 -19.42 -10.10 -14.25
N ARG A 316 -18.68 -10.63 -15.23
CA ARG A 316 -19.22 -10.99 -16.55
C ARG A 316 -20.30 -12.08 -16.46
N ARG A 317 -20.12 -13.08 -15.59
CA ARG A 317 -21.05 -14.21 -15.44
C ARG A 317 -22.27 -13.92 -14.55
N ASN A 318 -22.16 -12.98 -13.61
CA ASN A 318 -23.18 -12.75 -12.57
C ASN A 318 -23.71 -11.31 -12.56
N GLY A 319 -23.78 -10.65 -13.72
CA GLY A 319 -23.98 -9.19 -13.86
C GLY A 319 -25.06 -8.55 -12.97
N ALA A 320 -26.22 -9.18 -12.80
CA ALA A 320 -27.30 -8.65 -11.96
C ALA A 320 -26.97 -8.69 -10.46
N ASP A 321 -26.27 -9.74 -10.00
CA ASP A 321 -25.83 -9.86 -8.61
C ASP A 321 -24.54 -9.06 -8.35
N ALA A 322 -23.68 -8.92 -9.36
CA ALA A 322 -22.52 -8.04 -9.33
C ALA A 322 -22.91 -6.56 -9.19
N ALA A 323 -23.99 -6.12 -9.86
CA ALA A 323 -24.52 -4.77 -9.72
C ALA A 323 -25.09 -4.51 -8.30
N ARG A 324 -25.75 -5.49 -7.68
CA ARG A 324 -26.26 -5.39 -6.31
C ARG A 324 -25.14 -5.33 -5.28
N VAL A 325 -24.11 -6.17 -5.44
CA VAL A 325 -22.91 -6.15 -4.56
C VAL A 325 -22.15 -4.83 -4.72
N ALA A 326 -21.99 -4.34 -5.95
CA ALA A 326 -21.38 -3.04 -6.23
C ALA A 326 -22.18 -1.88 -5.62
N ALA A 327 -23.52 -1.90 -5.73
CA ALA A 327 -24.39 -0.90 -5.13
C ALA A 327 -24.32 -0.89 -3.60
N VAL A 328 -24.34 -2.07 -2.96
CA VAL A 328 -24.19 -2.18 -1.50
C VAL A 328 -22.80 -1.70 -1.05
N ALA A 329 -21.74 -2.05 -1.78
CA ALA A 329 -20.39 -1.55 -1.50
C ALA A 329 -20.29 -0.03 -1.65
N LEU A 330 -20.87 0.54 -2.70
CA LEU A 330 -20.92 1.99 -2.94
C LEU A 330 -21.72 2.73 -1.86
N ILE A 331 -22.91 2.22 -1.49
CA ILE A 331 -23.75 2.81 -0.45
C ILE A 331 -23.03 2.74 0.91
N SER A 332 -22.40 1.61 1.23
CA SER A 332 -21.66 1.44 2.49
C SER A 332 -20.43 2.34 2.55
N THR A 333 -19.74 2.52 1.42
CA THR A 333 -18.60 3.44 1.31
C THR A 333 -19.06 4.89 1.43
N ALA A 334 -20.16 5.26 0.76
CA ALA A 334 -20.74 6.60 0.85
C ALA A 334 -21.27 6.91 2.25
N LEU A 335 -21.93 5.95 2.91
CA LEU A 335 -22.41 6.07 4.29
C LEU A 335 -21.24 6.14 5.27
N GLY A 336 -20.20 5.34 5.06
CA GLY A 336 -18.94 5.43 5.79
C GLY A 336 -18.32 6.83 5.68
N LEU A 337 -18.14 7.34 4.45
CA LEU A 337 -17.62 8.69 4.20
C LEU A 337 -18.51 9.81 4.78
N ALA A 338 -19.84 9.67 4.69
CA ALA A 338 -20.80 10.62 5.24
C ALA A 338 -20.84 10.62 6.76
N LEU A 339 -20.57 9.49 7.42
CA LEU A 339 -20.47 9.35 8.88
C LEU A 339 -19.09 9.72 9.42
N VAL A 340 -18.01 9.48 8.66
CA VAL A 340 -16.64 9.86 9.01
C VAL A 340 -16.53 11.36 9.22
N ARG A 341 -17.16 12.17 8.36
CA ARG A 341 -17.01 13.63 8.41
C ARG A 341 -17.51 14.28 9.72
N PRO A 342 -18.75 14.02 10.21
CA PRO A 342 -19.18 14.55 11.50
C PRO A 342 -18.51 13.84 12.70
N LEU A 343 -18.24 12.53 12.63
CA LEU A 343 -17.69 11.80 13.78
C LEU A 343 -16.19 12.02 14.02
N ALA A 344 -15.44 12.35 12.97
CA ALA A 344 -14.01 12.49 13.05
C ALA A 344 -13.52 13.95 13.09
N PHE A 345 -14.37 14.91 12.71
CA PHE A 345 -14.00 16.33 12.63
C PHE A 345 -14.87 17.25 13.52
N GLU A 346 -15.99 16.78 14.08
CA GLU A 346 -16.79 17.56 15.04
C GLU A 346 -16.63 17.05 16.47
N ASN A 347 -16.76 17.96 17.44
CA ASN A 347 -16.81 17.68 18.89
C ASN A 347 -18.10 16.93 19.27
N THR A 348 -18.25 15.71 18.78
CA THR A 348 -19.38 14.87 19.14
C THR A 348 -19.18 14.27 20.54
N PRO A 349 -20.25 14.05 21.33
CA PRO A 349 -20.16 13.41 22.65
C PRO A 349 -19.42 12.06 22.63
N LEU A 350 -19.53 11.34 21.51
CA LEU A 350 -18.90 10.05 21.28
C LEU A 350 -17.37 10.17 21.11
N ASN A 351 -16.91 11.18 20.37
CA ASN A 351 -15.49 11.50 20.20
C ASN A 351 -14.86 11.87 21.56
N ASN A 352 -15.55 12.69 22.35
CA ASN A 352 -15.13 13.06 23.71
C ASN A 352 -15.05 11.86 24.67
N TRP A 353 -16.05 10.97 24.64
CA TRP A 353 -16.04 9.73 25.41
C TRP A 353 -14.87 8.80 25.03
N TYR A 354 -14.60 8.63 23.72
CA TYR A 354 -13.48 7.81 23.26
C TYR A 354 -12.14 8.30 23.81
N TRP A 355 -11.88 9.62 23.75
CA TRP A 355 -10.64 10.17 24.30
C TRP A 355 -10.59 10.01 25.83
N GLN A 356 -11.71 10.11 26.54
CA GLN A 356 -11.76 9.82 27.99
C GLN A 356 -11.42 8.35 28.29
N TRP A 357 -11.90 7.42 27.47
CA TRP A 357 -11.61 5.99 27.60
C TRP A 357 -10.18 5.62 27.19
N ALA A 358 -9.65 6.18 26.09
CA ALA A 358 -8.25 5.97 25.68
C ALA A 358 -7.26 6.45 26.77
N ARG A 359 -7.58 7.56 27.45
CA ARG A 359 -6.89 8.04 28.66
C ARG A 359 -6.94 7.05 29.83
N SER A 360 -8.02 6.27 29.94
CA SER A 360 -8.16 5.23 30.97
C SER A 360 -7.25 4.02 30.73
N LEU A 361 -6.82 3.78 29.49
CA LEU A 361 -5.99 2.64 29.09
C LEU A 361 -4.48 2.93 28.97
N GLY A 362 -4.05 4.16 29.23
CA GLY A 362 -2.62 4.52 29.29
C GLY A 362 -1.88 4.43 27.95
N SER A 363 -2.55 4.63 26.81
CA SER A 363 -1.93 4.50 25.48
C SER A 363 -0.74 5.46 25.31
N PRO A 364 0.51 4.96 25.24
CA PRO A 364 1.69 5.77 25.05
C PRO A 364 2.06 5.77 23.58
N ALA A 365 1.93 6.93 22.91
CA ALA A 365 2.87 7.38 21.89
C ALA A 365 2.33 8.66 21.24
N ILE A 366 2.96 9.78 21.56
CA ILE A 366 2.99 10.95 20.69
C ILE A 366 4.25 10.75 19.86
N ALA A 367 4.11 10.49 18.56
CA ALA A 367 5.24 10.28 17.67
C ALA A 367 5.59 11.58 16.96
N GLY A 368 6.62 12.27 17.45
CA GLY A 368 7.44 13.14 16.60
C GLY A 368 7.30 14.65 16.81
N GLY A 369 7.79 15.14 17.95
CA GLY A 369 8.61 16.35 17.92
C GLY A 369 10.08 15.93 17.85
N THR A 370 10.95 16.67 17.16
CA THR A 370 12.39 16.52 17.38
C THR A 370 12.65 16.78 18.86
N HIS A 371 13.23 15.83 19.59
CA HIS A 371 13.62 16.03 21.00
C HIS A 371 14.73 17.09 21.18
N ARG A 372 15.00 17.93 20.18
CA ARG A 372 15.97 19.03 20.21
C ARG A 372 15.24 20.35 20.36
N ILE A 373 15.83 21.26 21.13
CA ILE A 373 15.37 22.63 21.29
C ILE A 373 16.32 23.53 20.51
N ASP A 374 15.97 23.77 19.25
CA ASP A 374 16.83 24.52 18.34
C ASP A 374 16.48 26.01 18.32
N ASN A 375 15.21 26.39 18.46
CA ASN A 375 14.75 27.77 18.31
C ASN A 375 14.73 28.55 19.63
N VAL A 376 14.75 27.84 20.76
CA VAL A 376 14.64 28.43 22.10
C VAL A 376 15.93 28.31 22.90
N ARG A 377 16.20 29.31 23.74
CA ARG A 377 17.21 29.28 24.80
C ARG A 377 16.56 29.64 26.12
N VAL A 378 16.92 28.94 27.18
CA VAL A 378 16.44 29.21 28.54
C VAL A 378 17.60 29.79 29.33
N ILE A 379 17.36 30.90 30.01
CA ILE A 379 18.28 31.50 30.97
C ILE A 379 17.71 31.26 32.36
N SER A 380 18.40 30.44 33.15
CA SER A 380 17.91 29.95 34.43
C SER A 380 18.56 30.67 35.62
N MET A 381 17.73 31.24 36.49
CA MET A 381 18.15 31.81 37.77
C MET A 381 17.90 30.80 38.89
N HIS A 382 18.94 30.31 39.55
CA HIS A 382 18.86 29.26 40.59
C HIS A 382 19.16 29.83 41.98
N ASP A 383 18.93 29.03 43.03
CA ASP A 383 19.16 29.46 44.43
C ASP A 383 20.63 29.85 44.68
N GLY A 384 21.57 29.26 43.94
CA GLY A 384 23.00 29.57 44.02
C GLY A 384 23.46 30.73 43.13
N THR A 385 22.58 31.36 42.34
CA THR A 385 22.98 32.46 41.45
C THR A 385 23.42 33.69 42.29
N PRO A 386 24.64 34.23 42.10
CA PRO A 386 25.19 35.27 42.96
C PRO A 386 24.69 36.68 42.58
N LEU A 387 23.38 36.92 42.72
CA LEU A 387 22.70 38.13 42.24
C LEU A 387 23.28 39.43 42.81
N ASP A 388 23.66 39.45 44.10
CA ASP A 388 24.27 40.63 44.74
C ASP A 388 25.64 40.97 44.13
N ALA A 389 26.45 39.94 43.85
CA ALA A 389 27.75 40.13 43.22
C ALA A 389 27.60 40.61 41.77
N LEU A 390 26.65 40.05 41.01
CA LEU A 390 26.38 40.49 39.64
C LEU A 390 25.92 41.95 39.59
N ALA A 391 25.10 42.38 40.55
CA ALA A 391 24.68 43.77 40.67
C ALA A 391 25.85 44.69 41.03
N GLN A 392 26.71 44.28 41.96
CA GLN A 392 27.91 45.03 42.33
C GLN A 392 28.90 45.15 41.15
N GLU A 393 29.13 44.06 40.42
CA GLU A 393 29.96 44.03 39.20
C GLU A 393 29.43 44.98 38.11
N ALA A 394 28.11 45.09 38.01
CA ALA A 394 27.44 46.02 37.10
C ALA A 394 27.36 47.47 37.63
N GLY A 395 27.88 47.75 38.83
CA GLY A 395 27.83 49.07 39.45
C GLY A 395 26.42 49.53 39.84
N LEU A 396 25.50 48.59 40.10
CA LEU A 396 24.12 48.89 40.46
C LEU A 396 23.95 49.07 41.97
N GLU A 397 23.53 50.26 42.38
CA GLU A 397 23.23 50.56 43.78
C GLU A 397 21.80 50.15 44.17
N GLY A 398 21.64 49.71 45.42
CA GLY A 398 20.33 49.39 46.00
C GLY A 398 19.73 48.06 45.55
N VAL A 399 20.52 47.17 44.94
CA VAL A 399 20.08 45.83 44.55
C VAL A 399 20.44 44.83 45.64
N SER A 400 19.47 44.02 46.06
CA SER A 400 19.68 42.94 47.02
C SER A 400 18.84 41.71 46.67
N SER A 401 19.47 40.55 46.72
CA SER A 401 18.84 39.23 46.58
C SER A 401 17.79 38.95 47.67
N ALA A 402 17.86 39.66 48.80
CA ALA A 402 16.87 39.61 49.87
C ALA A 402 15.59 40.43 49.56
N ASP A 403 15.69 41.49 48.74
CA ASP A 403 14.54 42.21 48.20
C ASP A 403 14.37 41.89 46.71
N LEU A 404 13.57 40.87 46.42
CA LEU A 404 13.29 40.42 45.06
C LEU A 404 12.77 41.52 44.13
N ARG A 405 12.20 42.60 44.67
CA ARG A 405 11.73 43.72 43.86
C ARG A 405 12.89 44.53 43.29
N SER A 406 13.94 44.72 44.08
CA SER A 406 15.15 45.46 43.69
C SER A 406 15.91 44.81 42.51
N LEU A 407 15.73 43.49 42.30
CA LEU A 407 16.32 42.75 41.18
C LEU A 407 15.86 43.27 39.81
N ARG A 408 14.76 44.02 39.73
CA ARG A 408 14.32 44.73 38.52
C ARG A 408 15.41 45.61 37.91
N ARG A 409 16.29 46.20 38.73
CA ARG A 409 17.46 46.97 38.27
C ARG A 409 18.49 46.10 37.56
N LEU A 410 18.80 44.94 38.15
CA LEU A 410 19.70 43.97 37.54
C LEU A 410 19.11 43.40 36.25
N HIS A 411 17.81 43.12 36.23
CA HIS A 411 17.08 42.68 35.05
C HIS A 411 17.05 43.75 33.95
N ALA A 412 16.90 45.03 34.31
CA ALA A 412 16.98 46.15 33.38
C ALA A 412 18.35 46.20 32.68
N GLU A 413 19.43 46.07 33.44
CA GLU A 413 20.77 46.03 32.87
C GLU A 413 20.97 44.80 31.98
N PHE A 414 20.41 43.66 32.37
CA PHE A 414 20.48 42.47 31.54
C PHE A 414 19.70 42.62 30.22
N CYS A 415 18.54 43.28 30.24
CA CYS A 415 17.79 43.64 29.04
C CYS A 415 18.64 44.46 28.06
N ARG A 416 19.40 45.46 28.54
CA ARG A 416 20.28 46.27 27.68
C ARG A 416 21.32 45.41 26.97
N ARG A 417 21.93 44.48 27.70
CA ARG A 417 22.93 43.56 27.14
C ARG A 417 22.34 42.56 26.16
N LEU A 418 21.15 42.04 26.45
CA LEU A 418 20.42 41.17 25.53
C LEU A 418 20.01 41.92 24.26
N ALA A 419 19.65 43.20 24.35
CA ALA A 419 19.28 44.02 23.20
C ALA A 419 20.43 44.10 22.19
N ASP A 420 21.67 44.23 22.66
CA ASP A 420 22.84 44.23 21.80
C ASP A 420 23.20 42.84 21.27
N ALA A 421 22.79 41.75 21.93
CA ALA A 421 23.01 40.36 21.54
C ALA A 421 22.05 39.86 20.43
N ALA A 422 21.01 40.63 20.11
CA ALA A 422 20.05 40.40 19.02
C ALA A 422 19.33 39.02 19.04
N PRO A 423 18.67 38.62 20.16
CA PRO A 423 17.69 37.54 20.12
C PRO A 423 16.45 37.97 19.31
N ARG A 424 15.66 37.01 18.82
CA ARG A 424 14.40 37.31 18.11
C ARG A 424 13.32 37.83 19.06
N ALA A 425 13.27 37.24 20.25
CA ALA A 425 12.39 37.68 21.32
C ALA A 425 12.98 37.32 22.70
N VAL A 426 12.60 38.10 23.71
CA VAL A 426 12.87 37.83 25.13
C VAL A 426 11.53 37.67 25.84
N VAL A 427 11.39 36.55 26.53
CA VAL A 427 10.21 36.15 27.31
C VAL A 427 10.59 36.15 28.78
N TRP A 428 9.93 37.02 29.55
CA TRP A 428 10.09 37.09 30.99
C TRP A 428 9.09 36.16 31.66
N ASP A 429 9.54 34.97 32.04
CA ASP A 429 8.78 34.02 32.86
C ASP A 429 9.01 34.30 34.35
N ILE A 430 8.89 35.58 34.69
CA ILE A 430 8.94 36.15 36.04
C ILE A 430 7.78 37.14 36.13
N ILE A 431 6.89 36.94 37.09
CA ILE A 431 5.61 37.66 37.13
C ILE A 431 5.71 38.91 37.99
N PHE A 432 5.65 40.08 37.37
CA PHE A 432 5.72 41.38 38.03
C PHE A 432 4.32 41.94 38.35
N ARG A 433 3.61 41.31 39.31
CA ARG A 433 2.19 41.64 39.61
C ARG A 433 1.97 42.98 40.31
N ALA A 434 2.82 43.30 41.27
CA ALA A 434 2.68 44.50 42.11
C ALA A 434 3.59 45.61 41.61
N GLU A 435 3.09 46.84 41.68
CA GLU A 435 3.89 48.02 41.43
C GLU A 435 5.07 48.11 42.39
N SER A 436 6.20 48.56 41.88
CA SER A 436 7.43 48.71 42.61
C SER A 436 8.14 49.99 42.17
N GLU A 437 8.82 50.65 43.11
CA GLU A 437 9.69 51.78 42.80
C GLU A 437 10.80 51.45 41.78
N PHE A 438 11.12 50.16 41.59
CA PHE A 438 12.09 49.68 40.61
C PHE A 438 11.48 49.34 39.24
N ASP A 439 10.16 49.50 39.06
CA ASP A 439 9.51 49.20 37.78
C ASP A 439 9.96 50.15 36.66
N GLU A 440 10.33 51.40 36.98
CA GLU A 440 10.86 52.35 35.99
C GLU A 440 12.16 51.84 35.35
N ASP A 441 13.04 51.26 36.16
CA ASP A 441 14.30 50.68 35.69
C ASP A 441 14.04 49.52 34.72
N LEU A 442 13.19 48.56 35.14
CA LEU A 442 12.85 47.41 34.30
C LEU A 442 12.14 47.85 33.02
N ALA A 443 11.17 48.76 33.11
CA ALA A 443 10.45 49.30 31.96
C ALA A 443 11.41 49.91 30.94
N ALA A 444 12.39 50.70 31.38
CA ALA A 444 13.43 51.25 30.51
C ALA A 444 14.27 50.15 29.82
N GLY A 445 14.60 49.08 30.54
CA GLY A 445 15.27 47.91 29.98
C GLY A 445 14.44 47.20 28.90
N LEU A 446 13.14 46.97 29.16
CA LEU A 446 12.22 46.36 28.20
C LEU A 446 12.04 47.24 26.94
N VAL A 447 11.91 48.56 27.11
CA VAL A 447 11.86 49.51 25.99
C VAL A 447 13.13 49.45 25.16
N THR A 448 14.31 49.34 25.79
CA THR A 448 15.60 49.21 25.08
C THR A 448 15.62 47.99 24.17
N LEU A 449 15.09 46.84 24.62
CA LEU A 449 14.95 45.64 23.79
C LEU A 449 14.07 45.92 22.56
N MET A 450 12.90 46.53 22.76
CA MET A 450 11.95 46.82 21.69
C MET A 450 12.49 47.83 20.67
N GLU A 451 13.19 48.88 21.12
CA GLU A 451 13.85 49.85 20.25
C GLU A 451 14.97 49.22 19.40
N ARG A 452 15.60 48.14 19.89
CA ARG A 452 16.54 47.31 19.12
C ARG A 452 15.86 46.28 18.22
N GLY A 453 14.53 46.29 18.13
CA GLY A 453 13.75 45.38 17.29
C GLY A 453 13.59 43.97 17.86
N VAL A 454 13.89 43.77 19.15
CA VAL A 454 13.68 42.50 19.85
C VAL A 454 12.24 42.43 20.34
N GLY A 455 11.54 41.32 20.04
CA GLY A 455 10.20 41.10 20.57
C GLY A 455 10.23 40.89 22.09
N VAL A 456 9.34 41.52 22.84
CA VAL A 456 9.30 41.38 24.31
C VAL A 456 7.96 40.81 24.73
N VAL A 457 8.02 39.77 25.58
CA VAL A 457 6.84 39.14 26.19
C VAL A 457 7.02 39.09 27.71
N VAL A 458 6.00 39.53 28.44
CA VAL A 458 5.93 39.40 29.90
C VAL A 458 4.84 38.41 30.29
N THR A 459 5.17 37.48 31.19
CA THR A 459 4.23 36.47 31.66
C THR A 459 3.20 37.09 32.63
N SER A 460 1.93 36.78 32.40
CA SER A 460 0.83 37.02 33.35
C SER A 460 0.42 35.71 34.01
N TYR A 461 -0.02 35.78 35.27
CA TYR A 461 -0.65 34.64 35.91
C TYR A 461 -2.12 34.55 35.53
N GLY A 462 -2.48 33.53 34.77
CA GLY A 462 -3.86 33.33 34.33
C GLY A 462 -4.35 34.36 33.30
N TRP A 463 -5.61 34.21 32.91
CA TRP A 463 -6.32 35.07 31.98
C TRP A 463 -7.12 36.13 32.75
N PRO A 464 -6.98 37.42 32.42
CA PRO A 464 -7.68 38.50 33.11
C PRO A 464 -9.20 38.38 32.96
N ASP A 465 -9.91 39.03 33.89
CA ASP A 465 -11.36 39.21 33.83
C ASP A 465 -11.76 40.02 32.57
N PRO A 466 -12.89 39.73 31.88
CA PRO A 466 -13.39 40.56 30.80
C PRO A 466 -13.69 42.02 31.16
N SER A 467 -13.89 42.33 32.45
CA SER A 467 -14.02 43.71 32.93
C SER A 467 -12.67 44.41 33.12
N ALA A 468 -11.56 43.68 33.16
CA ALA A 468 -10.23 44.24 33.30
C ALA A 468 -9.77 44.88 31.98
N SER A 469 -9.26 46.10 32.09
CA SER A 469 -8.67 46.86 30.97
C SER A 469 -7.23 46.42 30.65
N ALA A 470 -6.58 45.70 31.56
CA ALA A 470 -5.20 45.25 31.46
C ALA A 470 -5.02 43.88 32.14
N PRO A 471 -4.01 43.09 31.74
CA PRO A 471 -3.59 41.90 32.49
C PRO A 471 -3.12 42.27 33.92
N PRO A 472 -3.13 41.33 34.88
CA PRO A 472 -2.67 41.54 36.26
C PRO A 472 -1.13 41.69 36.35
N LEU A 473 -0.62 42.77 35.76
CA LEU A 473 0.76 43.19 35.72
C LEU A 473 0.89 44.60 36.31
N SER A 474 2.09 44.98 36.73
CA SER A 474 2.40 46.38 37.06
C SER A 474 1.98 47.30 35.90
N PRO A 475 1.24 48.40 36.17
CA PRO A 475 0.86 49.37 35.14
C PRO A 475 2.05 49.90 34.34
N ARG A 476 3.19 50.14 35.02
CA ARG A 476 4.41 50.64 34.38
C ARG A 476 4.98 49.67 33.35
N ILE A 477 4.93 48.38 33.64
CA ILE A 477 5.39 47.34 32.72
C ILE A 477 4.40 47.20 31.55
N TRP A 478 3.10 47.23 31.84
CA TRP A 478 2.05 47.18 30.81
C TRP A 478 2.16 48.36 29.83
N GLU A 479 2.41 49.56 30.32
CA GLU A 479 2.54 50.79 29.54
C GLU A 479 3.74 50.80 28.58
N THR A 480 4.73 49.92 28.77
CA THR A 480 5.86 49.79 27.82
C THR A 480 5.43 49.36 26.42
N GLY A 481 4.27 48.71 26.29
CA GLY A 481 3.82 48.08 25.05
C GLY A 481 4.39 46.68 24.83
N ALA A 482 5.10 46.11 25.81
CA ALA A 482 5.48 44.70 25.80
C ALA A 482 4.25 43.80 25.63
N ARG A 483 4.41 42.70 24.88
CA ARG A 483 3.33 41.72 24.73
C ARG A 483 3.19 40.92 26.02
N TRP A 484 2.07 40.25 26.18
CA TRP A 484 1.81 39.42 27.33
C TRP A 484 1.14 38.12 26.93
N GLY A 485 1.21 37.14 27.82
CA GLY A 485 0.43 35.91 27.73
C GLY A 485 0.36 35.19 29.07
N SER A 486 -0.66 34.35 29.23
CA SER A 486 -0.82 33.51 30.42
C SER A 486 0.12 32.30 30.39
N ASN A 487 0.79 31.99 31.50
CA ASN A 487 1.69 30.82 31.63
C ASN A 487 1.01 29.52 32.10
N HIS A 488 -0.30 29.51 32.27
CA HIS A 488 -0.94 28.34 32.85
C HIS A 488 -0.89 27.13 31.89
N VAL A 489 -0.67 25.94 32.43
CA VAL A 489 -0.76 24.65 31.73
C VAL A 489 -1.67 23.70 32.48
N PHE A 490 -2.30 22.76 31.79
CA PHE A 490 -3.01 21.65 32.43
C PHE A 490 -2.15 20.40 32.36
N ILE A 491 -1.94 19.78 33.52
CA ILE A 491 -1.07 18.61 33.66
C ILE A 491 -1.84 17.34 33.26
N ASP A 492 -1.24 16.53 32.39
CA ASP A 492 -1.67 15.15 32.18
C ASP A 492 -0.77 14.23 33.01
N THR A 493 -1.26 13.79 34.17
CA THR A 493 -0.47 13.04 35.17
C THR A 493 -0.04 11.65 34.73
N ARG A 494 -0.38 11.22 33.51
CA ARG A 494 -0.08 9.88 32.97
C ARG A 494 0.90 9.88 31.80
N SER A 495 1.52 11.01 31.45
CA SER A 495 2.43 11.08 30.29
C SER A 495 3.51 12.17 30.42
N ARG A 496 4.49 12.17 29.51
CA ARG A 496 5.47 13.28 29.35
C ARG A 496 4.86 14.54 28.73
N ALA A 497 3.56 14.55 28.49
CA ALA A 497 2.89 15.62 27.77
C ALA A 497 2.02 16.48 28.68
N VAL A 498 1.90 17.76 28.34
CA VAL A 498 1.03 18.73 29.00
C VAL A 498 0.01 19.28 28.03
N TRP A 499 -1.21 19.55 28.51
CA TRP A 499 -2.21 20.27 27.74
C TRP A 499 -2.02 21.76 27.95
N ALA A 500 -1.29 22.41 27.04
CA ALA A 500 -1.16 23.85 27.10
C ALA A 500 -2.39 24.53 26.48
N PRO A 501 -3.09 25.38 27.24
CA PRO A 501 -3.96 26.38 26.63
C PRO A 501 -3.12 27.31 25.76
N MET A 502 -3.57 27.53 24.53
CA MET A 502 -2.90 28.41 23.56
C MET A 502 -3.64 29.74 23.46
N VAL A 503 -4.97 29.68 23.44
CA VAL A 503 -5.83 30.86 23.30
C VAL A 503 -7.17 30.62 24.00
N VAL A 504 -7.67 31.65 24.66
CA VAL A 504 -8.98 31.67 25.33
C VAL A 504 -9.85 32.74 24.66
N GLN A 505 -11.07 32.40 24.27
CA GLN A 505 -12.01 33.32 23.62
C GLN A 505 -13.35 33.33 24.36
N ARG A 506 -13.78 34.53 24.79
CA ARG A 506 -14.97 34.79 25.62
C ARG A 506 -15.91 35.79 24.94
N ASP A 507 -16.43 35.43 23.78
CA ASP A 507 -17.34 36.29 22.99
C ASP A 507 -16.75 37.61 22.45
N ARG A 508 -15.44 37.81 22.59
CA ARG A 508 -14.70 38.91 21.95
C ARG A 508 -14.24 38.51 20.53
N ALA A 509 -14.12 39.50 19.65
CA ALA A 509 -13.50 39.32 18.34
C ALA A 509 -12.04 38.84 18.44
N SER A 510 -11.30 39.31 19.46
CA SER A 510 -9.97 38.83 19.82
C SER A 510 -10.01 37.94 21.06
N GLY A 511 -9.41 36.77 20.96
CA GLY A 511 -9.02 35.94 22.09
C GLY A 511 -7.81 36.50 22.85
N MET A 512 -7.48 35.82 23.94
CA MET A 512 -6.34 36.12 24.82
C MET A 512 -5.28 35.01 24.68
N PRO A 513 -4.01 35.36 24.41
CA PRO A 513 -2.98 34.38 24.13
C PRO A 513 -2.40 33.77 25.42
N SER A 514 -1.85 32.56 25.30
CA SER A 514 -0.85 32.08 26.24
C SER A 514 0.51 32.72 25.96
N VAL A 515 1.41 32.64 26.93
CA VAL A 515 2.80 33.10 26.78
C VAL A 515 3.50 32.36 25.62
N ILE A 516 3.13 31.10 25.33
CA ILE A 516 3.69 30.31 24.22
C ILE A 516 3.36 30.97 22.88
N LEU A 517 2.09 31.30 22.62
CA LEU A 517 1.70 31.97 21.37
C LEU A 517 2.26 33.40 21.30
N ALA A 518 2.27 34.12 22.42
CA ALA A 518 2.80 35.47 22.48
C ALA A 518 4.31 35.50 22.16
N ALA A 519 5.08 34.54 22.68
CA ALA A 519 6.51 34.37 22.40
C ALA A 519 6.78 34.11 20.93
N HIS A 520 6.03 33.18 20.32
CA HIS A 520 6.12 32.90 18.89
C HIS A 520 5.80 34.16 18.06
N ALA A 521 4.68 34.81 18.33
CA ALA A 521 4.27 36.02 17.63
C ALA A 521 5.32 37.15 17.75
N ALA A 522 5.92 37.33 18.93
CA ALA A 522 6.97 38.31 19.19
C ALA A 522 8.24 38.04 18.38
N ALA A 523 8.58 36.77 18.18
CA ALA A 523 9.75 36.37 17.40
C ALA A 523 9.54 36.44 15.88
N VAL A 524 8.31 36.24 15.41
CA VAL A 524 7.96 36.31 13.98
C VAL A 524 7.82 37.75 13.52
N ARG A 525 7.08 38.58 14.27
CA ARG A 525 6.81 39.99 13.93
C ARG A 525 7.04 40.89 15.13
N PRO A 526 8.27 41.16 15.57
CA PRO A 526 8.54 42.02 16.73
C PRO A 526 8.01 43.46 16.54
N ASP A 527 7.90 43.91 15.28
CA ASP A 527 7.47 45.23 14.83
C ASP A 527 5.94 45.42 14.77
N ALA A 528 5.15 44.39 15.05
CA ALA A 528 3.70 44.39 14.85
C ALA A 528 2.91 44.02 16.10
N TRP A 529 1.70 44.55 16.22
CA TRP A 529 0.73 44.05 17.17
C TRP A 529 0.16 42.72 16.68
N THR A 530 -0.31 41.87 17.60
CA THR A 530 -0.89 40.57 17.27
C THR A 530 -2.28 40.45 17.87
N GLU A 531 -3.26 40.18 17.02
CA GLU A 531 -4.59 39.75 17.42
C GLU A 531 -4.67 38.23 17.30
N VAL A 532 -5.21 37.55 18.31
CA VAL A 532 -5.36 36.08 18.29
C VAL A 532 -6.83 35.71 18.31
N SER A 533 -7.23 34.68 17.57
CA SER A 533 -8.60 34.15 17.58
C SER A 533 -8.60 32.64 17.35
N ILE A 534 -9.71 31.98 17.64
CA ILE A 534 -9.89 30.55 17.38
C ILE A 534 -10.74 30.34 16.13
N ASP A 535 -10.23 29.55 15.18
CA ASP A 535 -11.02 28.94 14.12
C ASP A 535 -11.44 27.53 14.58
N ALA A 536 -12.64 27.43 15.16
CA ALA A 536 -13.13 26.19 15.75
C ALA A 536 -13.40 25.10 14.70
N GLY A 537 -13.76 25.49 13.47
CA GLY A 537 -14.01 24.55 12.37
C GLY A 537 -12.72 23.94 11.84
N ALA A 538 -11.63 24.72 11.80
CA ALA A 538 -10.31 24.25 11.40
C ALA A 538 -9.49 23.67 12.57
N THR A 539 -9.89 23.90 13.82
CA THR A 539 -9.10 23.57 15.03
C THR A 539 -7.74 24.29 15.01
N GLU A 540 -7.75 25.59 14.74
CA GLU A 540 -6.55 26.42 14.61
C GLU A 540 -6.64 27.68 15.47
N ALA A 541 -5.50 28.15 15.96
CA ALA A 541 -5.33 29.51 16.44
C ALA A 541 -4.86 30.40 15.28
N VAL A 542 -5.58 31.49 15.04
CA VAL A 542 -5.27 32.45 13.98
C VAL A 542 -4.59 33.66 14.62
N LEU A 543 -3.36 33.96 14.19
CA LEU A 543 -2.57 35.11 14.60
C LEU A 543 -2.61 36.14 13.46
N ARG A 544 -3.23 37.29 13.68
CA ARG A 544 -3.23 38.41 12.73
C ARG A 544 -2.28 39.49 13.20
N TYR A 545 -1.28 39.76 12.37
CA TYR A 545 -0.28 40.79 12.62
C TYR A 545 -0.76 42.11 12.02
N TRP A 546 -0.71 43.19 12.81
CA TRP A 546 -1.18 44.50 12.36
C TRP A 546 -0.34 45.65 12.93
N ARG A 547 -0.39 46.79 12.25
CA ARG A 547 0.21 48.05 12.71
C ARG A 547 -0.79 49.21 12.59
N PRO A 548 -0.70 50.23 13.46
CA PRO A 548 -1.49 51.44 13.28
C PRO A 548 -1.09 52.18 11.99
N VAL A 549 -2.06 52.74 11.28
CA VAL A 549 -1.77 53.54 10.08
C VAL A 549 -1.17 54.89 10.52
N PRO A 550 0.01 55.33 10.02
CA PRO A 550 0.74 56.48 10.57
C PRO A 550 -0.04 57.81 10.68
N ARG A 551 -1.04 58.01 9.81
CA ARG A 551 -1.88 59.22 9.80
C ARG A 551 -3.30 59.00 10.34
N ARG A 552 -3.61 57.76 10.73
CA ARG A 552 -4.91 57.30 11.23
C ARG A 552 -4.67 56.18 12.24
N PRO A 553 -4.12 56.47 13.42
CA PRO A 553 -3.74 55.45 14.40
C PRO A 553 -4.92 54.60 14.89
N GLU A 554 -6.16 55.07 14.72
CA GLU A 554 -7.40 54.32 14.93
C GLU A 554 -7.64 53.22 13.88
N GLN A 555 -7.03 53.33 12.70
CA GLN A 555 -7.09 52.33 11.64
C GLN A 555 -5.94 51.35 11.75
N ARG A 556 -6.26 50.07 11.58
CA ARG A 556 -5.31 48.96 11.62
C ARG A 556 -5.03 48.49 10.20
N GLU A 557 -3.76 48.40 9.83
CA GLU A 557 -3.31 47.73 8.62
C GLU A 557 -2.91 46.30 8.98
N ILE A 558 -3.62 45.31 8.45
CA ILE A 558 -3.22 43.89 8.57
C ILE A 558 -2.03 43.66 7.63
N ILE A 559 -0.93 43.19 8.19
CA ILE A 559 0.36 43.01 7.49
C ILE A 559 0.81 41.55 7.47
N GLY A 560 -0.03 40.63 7.94
CA GLY A 560 0.18 39.20 7.86
C GLY A 560 -0.85 38.42 8.69
N GLU A 561 -1.04 37.15 8.34
CA GLU A 561 -1.81 36.18 9.11
C GLU A 561 -1.01 34.88 9.18
N GLU A 562 -1.03 34.22 10.32
CA GLU A 562 -0.45 32.89 10.54
C GLU A 562 -1.47 32.01 11.27
N ARG A 563 -1.45 30.71 10.95
CA ARG A 563 -2.35 29.72 11.53
C ARG A 563 -1.54 28.66 12.26
N ILE A 564 -1.84 28.48 13.54
CA ILE A 564 -1.19 27.50 14.41
C ILE A 564 -2.18 26.38 14.69
N ALA A 565 -1.85 25.17 14.26
CA ALA A 565 -2.66 23.99 14.53
C ALA A 565 -2.80 23.75 16.05
N LEU A 566 -4.02 23.46 16.48
CA LEU A 566 -4.37 23.08 17.85
C LEU A 566 -4.66 21.57 17.89
N THR A 567 -4.50 20.97 19.06
CA THR A 567 -4.86 19.56 19.29
C THR A 567 -6.35 19.43 19.56
N ARG A 568 -6.95 20.42 20.23
CA ARG A 568 -8.39 20.49 20.45
C ARG A 568 -8.84 21.92 20.66
N VAL A 569 -10.10 22.17 20.31
CA VAL A 569 -10.84 23.37 20.69
C VAL A 569 -12.10 22.89 21.41
N GLY A 570 -12.46 23.51 22.53
CA GLY A 570 -13.68 23.16 23.24
C GLY A 570 -14.06 24.17 24.31
N GLU A 571 -15.31 24.13 24.74
CA GLU A 571 -15.76 24.92 25.89
C GLU A 571 -15.10 24.41 27.17
N PHE A 572 -14.50 25.33 27.92
CA PHE A 572 -14.00 25.05 29.24
C PHE A 572 -15.17 24.82 30.20
N LYS A 573 -15.04 23.79 31.02
CA LYS A 573 -15.93 23.51 32.15
C LYS A 573 -15.06 23.25 33.37
N ARG A 574 -15.27 24.02 34.42
CA ARG A 574 -14.55 23.92 35.68
C ARG A 574 -14.91 22.60 36.35
N GLU A 575 -13.91 21.79 36.65
CA GLU A 575 -14.11 20.60 37.49
C GLU A 575 -14.12 21.02 38.97
N PRO A 576 -14.98 20.43 39.84
CA PRO A 576 -15.20 20.91 41.21
C PRO A 576 -14.01 20.82 42.19
N ALA A 577 -12.80 20.43 41.77
CA ALA A 577 -11.73 20.00 42.68
C ALA A 577 -10.34 20.62 42.47
N THR A 578 -10.12 21.47 41.46
CA THR A 578 -8.80 22.09 41.26
C THR A 578 -8.79 23.50 41.86
N GLY A 579 -8.22 23.67 43.05
CA GLY A 579 -8.16 24.95 43.80
C GLY A 579 -7.32 26.07 43.18
N LEU A 580 -7.00 25.99 41.89
CA LEU A 580 -6.31 27.03 41.12
C LEU A 580 -7.32 27.61 40.12
N ASP A 581 -7.65 28.89 40.27
CA ASP A 581 -8.47 29.63 39.31
C ASP A 581 -7.54 30.37 38.32
N PRO A 582 -7.26 29.80 37.13
CA PRO A 582 -6.50 30.48 36.08
C PRO A 582 -7.22 31.70 35.50
N GLY A 583 -8.33 32.14 36.08
CA GLY A 583 -9.21 33.15 35.52
C GLY A 583 -10.09 32.62 34.40
N LEU A 584 -10.11 31.30 34.14
CA LEU A 584 -10.99 30.65 33.15
C LEU A 584 -12.42 30.51 33.68
N ARG A 585 -13.39 30.72 32.79
CA ARG A 585 -14.81 30.67 33.11
C ARG A 585 -15.50 29.56 32.35
N ASP A 586 -16.56 29.02 32.96
CA ASP A 586 -17.41 28.05 32.28
C ASP A 586 -17.98 28.65 30.99
N GLY A 587 -17.83 27.93 29.89
CA GLY A 587 -18.23 28.38 28.55
C GLY A 587 -17.13 29.09 27.77
N ASP A 588 -15.97 29.40 28.36
CA ASP A 588 -14.83 29.93 27.60
C ASP A 588 -14.45 28.99 26.46
N LEU A 589 -14.37 29.49 25.23
CA LEU A 589 -13.84 28.70 24.13
C LEU A 589 -12.32 28.61 24.26
N LEU A 590 -11.82 27.41 24.48
CA LEU A 590 -10.41 27.16 24.77
C LEU A 590 -9.77 26.36 23.64
N GLY A 591 -8.76 26.96 23.01
CA GLY A 591 -7.87 26.29 22.07
C GLY A 591 -6.65 25.73 22.80
N GLN A 592 -6.39 24.44 22.67
CA GLN A 592 -5.31 23.75 23.39
C GLN A 592 -4.41 22.97 22.45
N ARG A 593 -3.13 22.94 22.79
CA ARG A 593 -2.10 22.16 22.12
C ARG A 593 -1.48 21.21 23.15
N LEU A 594 -1.42 19.93 22.82
CA LEU A 594 -0.68 18.95 23.60
C LEU A 594 0.82 19.18 23.35
N ILE A 595 1.63 19.24 24.39
CA ILE A 595 3.07 19.49 24.27
C ILE A 595 3.79 18.31 24.87
N ASP A 596 4.57 17.60 24.07
CA ASP A 596 5.53 16.63 24.57
C ASP A 596 6.73 17.39 25.14
N VAL A 597 6.93 17.31 26.46
CA VAL A 597 8.01 18.04 27.12
C VAL A 597 9.34 17.38 26.77
N ALA A 598 10.27 18.15 26.19
CA ALA A 598 11.57 17.66 25.74
C ALA A 598 12.33 16.94 26.88
N PRO A 599 13.17 15.92 26.61
CA PRO A 599 13.93 15.20 27.63
C PRO A 599 14.94 16.11 28.34
N ASP A 600 15.34 15.72 29.56
CA ASP A 600 16.21 16.56 30.42
C ASP A 600 17.53 16.92 29.75
N SER A 601 18.10 16.02 28.94
CA SER A 601 19.33 16.30 28.19
C SER A 601 19.16 17.44 27.19
N ALA A 602 18.06 17.47 26.45
CA ALA A 602 17.80 18.52 25.48
C ALA A 602 17.44 19.86 26.14
N LEU A 603 16.76 19.81 27.28
CA LEU A 603 16.50 21.00 28.09
C LEU A 603 17.80 21.54 28.68
N ALA A 604 18.67 20.68 29.19
CA ALA A 604 19.99 21.06 29.70
C ALA A 604 20.84 21.71 28.59
N ASP A 605 20.88 21.13 27.39
CA ASP A 605 21.62 21.66 26.24
C ASP A 605 21.12 23.05 25.79
N ALA A 606 19.84 23.35 26.01
CA ALA A 606 19.23 24.64 25.68
C ALA A 606 19.25 25.66 26.83
N THR A 607 19.70 25.26 28.02
CA THR A 607 19.70 26.09 29.23
C THR A 607 21.08 26.68 29.50
N ILE A 608 21.12 27.96 29.85
CA ILE A 608 22.31 28.71 30.23
C ILE A 608 22.03 29.31 31.61
N SER A 609 23.00 29.29 32.52
CA SER A 609 22.80 29.93 33.82
C SER A 609 22.70 31.46 33.65
N TYR A 610 21.90 32.12 34.50
CA TYR A 610 21.79 33.58 34.51
C TYR A 610 23.15 34.24 34.73
N GLU A 611 24.00 33.66 35.59
CA GLU A 611 25.36 34.12 35.85
C GLU A 611 26.25 34.06 34.61
N ASP A 612 26.27 32.93 33.90
CA ASP A 612 27.10 32.77 32.70
C ASP A 612 26.65 33.71 31.58
N ALA A 613 25.33 33.82 31.37
CA ALA A 613 24.77 34.73 30.38
C ALA A 613 25.06 36.19 30.76
N PHE A 614 24.95 36.55 32.05
CA PHE A 614 25.29 37.87 32.55
C PHE A 614 26.80 38.13 32.61
N ARG A 615 27.70 37.15 32.64
CA ARG A 615 29.15 37.44 32.60
C ARG A 615 29.76 37.30 31.21
N ALA A 616 29.03 36.71 30.27
CA ALA A 616 29.47 36.56 28.90
C ALA A 616 29.88 37.90 28.27
N SER A 617 30.98 37.88 27.51
CA SER A 617 31.36 39.00 26.66
C SER A 617 30.25 39.30 25.64
N PRO A 618 30.21 40.52 25.04
CA PRO A 618 29.18 40.85 24.05
C PRO A 618 29.06 39.82 22.92
N ASP A 619 30.20 39.34 22.38
CA ASP A 619 30.21 38.31 21.34
C ASP A 619 29.84 36.93 21.88
N GLY A 620 30.24 36.60 23.10
CA GLY A 620 29.85 35.37 23.78
C GLY A 620 28.33 35.29 23.96
N LEU A 621 27.72 36.34 24.53
CA LEU A 621 26.27 36.43 24.72
C LEU A 621 25.54 36.37 23.37
N ARG A 622 26.02 37.12 22.36
CA ARG A 622 25.48 37.04 21.00
C ARG A 622 25.53 35.61 20.46
N SER A 623 26.64 34.88 20.62
CA SER A 623 26.74 33.49 20.15
C SER A 623 25.74 32.55 20.84
N MET A 624 25.39 32.83 22.09
CA MET A 624 24.46 32.04 22.89
C MET A 624 22.99 32.25 22.49
N VAL A 625 22.58 33.49 22.19
CA VAL A 625 21.16 33.86 22.06
C VAL A 625 20.71 34.40 20.70
N ARG A 626 21.64 34.75 19.80
CA ARG A 626 21.31 35.36 18.51
C ARG A 626 20.35 34.49 17.71
N ASP A 627 19.36 35.13 17.10
CA ASP A 627 18.34 34.50 16.25
C ASP A 627 17.48 33.42 16.99
N ARG A 628 17.50 33.42 18.33
CA ARG A 628 16.69 32.53 19.19
C ARG A 628 15.63 33.29 19.98
N ILE A 629 14.64 32.56 20.46
CA ILE A 629 13.69 33.03 21.48
C ILE A 629 14.33 32.73 22.84
N VAL A 630 14.51 33.76 23.66
CA VAL A 630 15.15 33.63 24.98
C VAL A 630 14.09 33.69 26.05
N ILE A 631 13.97 32.63 26.85
CA ILE A 631 13.10 32.59 28.03
C ILE A 631 13.97 32.81 29.26
N ILE A 632 13.66 33.83 30.05
CA ILE A 632 14.31 34.09 31.33
C ILE A 632 13.36 33.61 32.42
N GLY A 633 13.78 32.58 33.16
CA GLY A 633 12.94 31.92 34.16
C GLY A 633 13.59 31.87 35.55
N ASP A 634 12.74 31.89 36.58
CA ASP A 634 13.15 31.73 37.97
C ASP A 634 13.03 30.27 38.42
N PHE A 635 14.17 29.61 38.59
CA PHE A 635 14.30 28.20 38.99
C PHE A 635 14.57 28.04 40.50
N ARG A 636 14.50 29.14 41.26
CA ARG A 636 14.71 29.12 42.71
C ARG A 636 13.61 28.35 43.41
N THR A 637 13.94 27.69 44.52
CA THR A 637 12.97 26.89 45.29
C THR A 637 11.78 27.72 45.75
N LEU A 638 11.99 29.01 46.01
CA LEU A 638 10.96 29.97 46.44
C LEU A 638 9.98 30.38 45.33
N ALA A 639 10.30 30.15 44.05
CA ALA A 639 9.46 30.55 42.93
C ALA A 639 8.23 29.65 42.76
N GLY A 640 8.29 28.39 43.22
CA GLY A 640 7.16 27.46 43.22
C GLY A 640 6.64 27.06 41.83
N ASP A 641 7.35 27.43 40.75
CA ASP A 641 6.95 27.14 39.37
C ASP A 641 7.52 25.79 38.90
N ILE A 642 6.92 24.72 39.44
CA ILE A 642 7.29 23.34 39.16
C ILE A 642 6.04 22.57 38.72
N VAL A 643 6.17 21.85 37.62
CA VAL A 643 5.15 21.01 37.02
C VAL A 643 5.46 19.54 37.30
N ASP A 644 4.55 18.85 37.98
CA ASP A 644 4.67 17.40 38.21
C ASP A 644 4.16 16.63 36.99
N LEU A 645 5.07 15.93 36.29
CA LEU A 645 4.75 15.10 35.12
C LEU A 645 4.58 13.61 35.47
N GLY A 646 4.22 13.30 36.72
CA GLY A 646 3.98 11.93 37.18
C GLY A 646 5.26 11.11 37.17
N ASP A 647 5.33 10.11 36.29
CA ASP A 647 6.46 9.16 36.21
C ASP A 647 7.82 9.82 35.92
N ARG A 648 7.83 11.01 35.31
CA ARG A 648 9.07 11.77 35.06
C ARG A 648 9.48 12.63 36.26
N GLY A 649 8.59 12.84 37.21
CA GLY A 649 8.79 13.71 38.36
C GLY A 649 8.63 15.20 38.02
N LEU A 650 9.31 16.02 38.81
CA LEU A 650 9.17 17.47 38.86
C LEU A 650 10.00 18.16 37.75
N VAL A 651 9.34 18.96 36.90
CA VAL A 651 9.98 19.74 35.83
C VAL A 651 9.72 21.24 36.04
N PRO A 652 10.74 22.12 35.94
CA PRO A 652 10.53 23.57 36.04
C PRO A 652 9.57 24.12 34.98
N GLY A 653 8.70 25.05 35.36
CA GLY A 653 7.76 25.74 34.45
C GLY A 653 8.42 26.32 33.19
N PRO A 654 9.57 27.03 33.29
CA PRO A 654 10.25 27.57 32.11
C PRO A 654 10.72 26.51 31.10
N HIS A 655 10.97 25.28 31.54
CA HIS A 655 11.30 24.14 30.66
C HIS A 655 10.09 23.60 29.91
N VAL A 656 8.92 23.58 30.57
CA VAL A 656 7.64 23.27 29.93
C VAL A 656 7.31 24.35 28.89
N LEU A 657 7.50 25.62 29.25
CA LEU A 657 7.34 26.76 28.34
C LEU A 657 8.26 26.65 27.12
N ALA A 658 9.55 26.34 27.32
CA ALA A 658 10.50 26.15 26.23
C ALA A 658 10.07 25.06 25.25
N SER A 659 9.60 23.92 25.76
CA SER A 659 9.07 22.83 24.93
C SER A 659 7.84 23.27 24.13
N GLY A 660 6.97 24.08 24.73
CA GLY A 660 5.79 24.64 24.07
C GLY A 660 6.12 25.61 22.96
N VAL A 661 7.02 26.57 23.22
CA VAL A 661 7.48 27.54 22.22
C VAL A 661 8.19 26.83 21.08
N GLU A 662 9.06 25.86 21.37
CA GLU A 662 9.72 25.04 20.36
C GLU A 662 8.71 24.29 19.48
N SER A 663 7.67 23.70 20.09
CA SER A 663 6.61 22.99 19.37
C SER A 663 5.90 23.88 18.34
N VAL A 664 5.67 25.15 18.68
CA VAL A 664 5.02 26.11 17.77
C VAL A 664 6.01 26.64 16.73
N ALA A 665 7.21 27.05 17.15
CA ALA A 665 8.22 27.65 16.29
C ALA A 665 8.74 26.70 15.21
N SER A 666 8.86 25.41 15.53
CA SER A 666 9.25 24.36 14.58
C SER A 666 8.12 23.92 13.66
N GLN A 667 6.87 24.37 13.91
CA GLN A 667 5.65 23.82 13.33
C GLN A 667 5.61 22.29 13.36
N ALA A 668 6.26 21.65 14.34
CA ALA A 668 6.33 20.20 14.42
C ALA A 668 4.91 19.63 14.43
N ALA A 669 4.55 18.92 13.36
CA ALA A 669 3.26 18.28 13.21
C ALA A 669 3.10 17.28 14.35
N MET A 670 2.17 17.56 15.26
CA MET A 670 2.02 16.79 16.46
C MET A 670 1.26 15.50 16.13
N ARG A 671 1.97 14.37 16.04
CA ARG A 671 1.35 13.09 15.68
C ARG A 671 0.99 12.34 16.94
N VAL A 672 -0.31 12.22 17.24
CA VAL A 672 -0.78 11.21 18.19
C VAL A 672 -0.67 9.86 17.48
N ALA A 673 0.10 8.93 18.03
CA ALA A 673 0.22 7.61 17.46
C ALA A 673 -1.08 6.85 17.68
N SER A 674 -1.98 6.96 16.72
CA SER A 674 -3.11 6.04 16.55
C SER A 674 -2.65 4.65 16.06
N PHE A 675 -1.35 4.42 15.91
CA PHE A 675 -0.80 3.27 15.19
C PHE A 675 -1.10 1.90 15.84
N PRO A 676 -0.88 1.67 17.16
CA PRO A 676 -1.03 0.33 17.72
C PRO A 676 -2.49 -0.12 17.83
N LEU A 677 -3.39 0.78 18.26
CA LEU A 677 -4.81 0.46 18.44
C LEU A 677 -5.55 0.35 17.09
N THR A 678 -5.20 1.18 16.11
CA THR A 678 -5.77 1.06 14.75
C THR A 678 -5.34 -0.24 14.08
N VAL A 679 -4.07 -0.64 14.26
CA VAL A 679 -3.58 -1.95 13.81
C VAL A 679 -4.26 -3.09 14.56
N ALA A 680 -4.39 -2.99 15.89
CA ALA A 680 -5.06 -4.02 16.69
C ALA A 680 -6.55 -4.20 16.33
N LEU A 681 -7.27 -3.09 16.11
CA LEU A 681 -8.67 -3.11 15.68
C LEU A 681 -8.81 -3.60 14.23
N ALA A 682 -7.88 -3.27 13.34
CA ALA A 682 -7.83 -3.82 11.99
C ALA A 682 -7.55 -5.34 12.00
N LEU A 683 -6.63 -5.80 12.87
CA LEU A 683 -6.33 -7.22 13.06
C LEU A 683 -7.51 -7.97 13.69
N ALA A 684 -8.21 -7.37 14.66
CA ALA A 684 -9.42 -7.94 15.26
C ALA A 684 -10.57 -8.04 14.25
N GLY A 685 -10.77 -6.99 13.43
CA GLY A 685 -11.71 -7.02 12.30
C GLY A 685 -11.37 -8.10 11.28
N ALA A 686 -10.09 -8.23 10.92
CA ALA A 686 -9.60 -9.29 10.04
C ALA A 686 -9.84 -10.69 10.64
N ALA A 687 -9.62 -10.87 11.96
CA ALA A 687 -9.84 -12.13 12.66
C ALA A 687 -11.32 -12.53 12.74
N VAL A 688 -12.23 -11.59 13.05
CA VAL A 688 -13.68 -11.83 13.05
C VAL A 688 -14.16 -12.22 11.65
N THR A 689 -13.63 -11.55 10.62
CA THR A 689 -13.99 -11.82 9.22
C THR A 689 -13.42 -13.16 8.73
N ALA A 690 -12.20 -13.50 9.12
CA ALA A 690 -11.62 -14.83 8.88
C ALA A 690 -12.44 -15.93 9.58
N GLY A 691 -12.88 -15.70 10.82
CA GLY A 691 -13.76 -16.61 11.56
C GLY A 691 -15.12 -16.81 10.88
N ALA A 692 -15.73 -15.74 10.35
CA ALA A 692 -16.95 -15.83 9.55
C ALA A 692 -16.72 -16.62 8.25
N THR A 693 -15.57 -16.44 7.59
CA THR A 693 -15.19 -17.16 6.36
C THR A 693 -14.99 -18.66 6.61
N VAL A 694 -14.39 -19.04 7.76
CA VAL A 694 -14.24 -20.44 8.18
C VAL A 694 -15.61 -21.08 8.48
N ARG A 695 -16.52 -20.35 9.12
CA ARG A 695 -17.91 -20.81 9.38
C ARG A 695 -18.75 -20.93 8.10
N VAL A 696 -18.43 -20.17 7.05
CA VAL A 696 -19.04 -20.33 5.71
C VAL A 696 -18.48 -21.54 4.97
N ARG A 697 -17.19 -21.87 5.14
CA ARG A 697 -16.55 -23.07 4.56
C ARG A 697 -17.16 -24.39 5.05
N THR A 698 -17.68 -24.43 6.27
CA THR A 698 -18.36 -25.63 6.81
C THR A 698 -19.78 -25.79 6.28
N ALA A 699 -20.39 -24.74 5.71
CA ALA A 699 -21.69 -24.80 5.03
C ALA A 699 -21.48 -25.03 3.51
N ARG A 700 -21.33 -26.31 3.12
CA ARG A 700 -20.95 -26.81 1.77
C ARG A 700 -21.63 -26.13 0.56
N ALA A 701 -22.85 -25.62 0.68
CA ALA A 701 -23.60 -25.02 -0.44
C ALA A 701 -23.39 -23.49 -0.62
N ALA A 702 -23.02 -22.76 0.44
CA ALA A 702 -22.85 -21.30 0.38
C ALA A 702 -21.41 -20.88 0.03
N ALA A 703 -20.43 -21.73 0.37
CA ALA A 703 -19.00 -21.46 0.16
C ALA A 703 -18.61 -21.31 -1.32
N VAL A 704 -19.29 -22.01 -2.23
CA VAL A 704 -18.99 -21.99 -3.68
C VAL A 704 -19.51 -20.71 -4.36
N ARG A 705 -20.60 -20.13 -3.86
CA ARG A 705 -21.26 -18.97 -4.49
C ARG A 705 -20.80 -17.62 -3.94
N PHE A 706 -20.48 -17.55 -2.65
CA PHE A 706 -20.20 -16.28 -1.95
C PHE A 706 -18.86 -16.24 -1.20
N GLY A 707 -18.10 -17.35 -1.13
CA GLY A 707 -16.84 -17.40 -0.37
C GLY A 707 -15.77 -16.44 -0.89
N ALA A 708 -15.54 -16.41 -2.20
CA ALA A 708 -14.53 -15.54 -2.80
C ALA A 708 -14.96 -14.04 -2.86
N PRO A 709 -16.21 -13.67 -3.19
CA PRO A 709 -16.66 -12.28 -3.10
C PRO A 709 -16.53 -11.68 -1.69
N ILE A 710 -16.81 -12.46 -0.64
CA ILE A 710 -16.65 -12.03 0.75
C ILE A 710 -15.17 -11.78 1.08
N VAL A 711 -14.27 -12.67 0.65
CA VAL A 711 -12.82 -12.51 0.85
C VAL A 711 -12.29 -11.27 0.11
N VAL A 712 -12.77 -11.00 -1.10
CA VAL A 712 -12.36 -9.81 -1.87
C VAL A 712 -12.91 -8.54 -1.23
N ALA A 713 -14.19 -8.50 -0.83
CA ALA A 713 -14.75 -7.34 -0.14
C ALA A 713 -14.00 -7.04 1.15
N THR A 714 -13.59 -8.09 1.87
CA THR A 714 -12.74 -7.98 3.06
C THR A 714 -11.36 -7.43 2.73
N ALA A 715 -10.70 -7.96 1.70
CA ALA A 715 -9.38 -7.50 1.27
C ALA A 715 -9.40 -6.04 0.79
N LEU A 716 -10.41 -5.64 0.02
CA LEU A 716 -10.60 -4.25 -0.42
C LEU A 716 -10.86 -3.31 0.75
N THR A 717 -11.62 -3.75 1.76
CA THR A 717 -11.83 -3.00 2.99
C THR A 717 -10.51 -2.82 3.74
N CYS A 718 -9.72 -3.88 3.90
CA CYS A 718 -8.39 -3.81 4.52
C CYS A 718 -7.42 -2.91 3.74
N VAL A 719 -7.44 -2.94 2.40
CA VAL A 719 -6.62 -2.07 1.56
C VAL A 719 -7.06 -0.61 1.65
N ALA A 720 -8.37 -0.34 1.68
CA ALA A 720 -8.90 1.00 1.92
C ALA A 720 -8.53 1.52 3.32
N MET A 721 -8.54 0.65 4.34
CA MET A 721 -8.08 0.97 5.69
C MET A 721 -6.58 1.30 5.73
N LEU A 722 -5.73 0.48 5.07
CA LEU A 722 -4.30 0.73 4.96
C LEU A 722 -3.99 1.99 4.14
N GLY A 723 -4.70 2.20 3.03
CA GLY A 723 -4.58 3.39 2.20
C GLY A 723 -5.01 4.66 2.94
N GLY A 724 -6.11 4.59 3.70
CA GLY A 724 -6.54 5.66 4.60
C GLY A 724 -5.51 5.95 5.69
N ALA A 725 -4.96 4.92 6.33
CA ALA A 725 -3.91 5.06 7.35
C ALA A 725 -2.59 5.64 6.77
N LEU A 726 -2.20 5.23 5.56
CA LEU A 726 -1.00 5.71 4.87
C LEU A 726 -1.17 7.15 4.35
N TRP A 727 -2.33 7.48 3.76
CA TRP A 727 -2.66 8.85 3.37
C TRP A 727 -2.70 9.77 4.60
N TYR A 728 -3.30 9.31 5.70
CA TYR A 728 -3.33 10.00 6.99
C TYR A 728 -1.94 10.26 7.57
N SER A 729 -1.03 9.28 7.51
CA SER A 729 0.37 9.46 7.95
C SER A 729 1.11 10.58 7.21
N ARG A 730 0.57 11.03 6.07
CA ARG A 730 1.12 12.10 5.23
C ARG A 730 0.32 13.41 5.27
N ALA A 731 -0.87 13.44 5.88
CA ALA A 731 -1.84 14.53 5.71
C ALA A 731 -2.01 15.46 6.95
N ASP A 732 -1.23 15.30 8.02
CA ASP A 732 -1.21 16.20 9.19
C ASP A 732 -2.57 16.52 9.84
N THR A 733 -3.54 15.60 9.78
CA THR A 733 -4.88 15.77 10.39
C THR A 733 -5.13 14.81 11.55
N PHE A 734 -6.02 15.15 12.50
CA PHE A 734 -6.44 14.30 13.63
C PHE A 734 -7.65 13.43 13.25
N LEU A 735 -7.60 12.11 13.46
CA LEU A 735 -8.78 11.23 13.36
C LEU A 735 -8.87 10.26 14.53
N THR A 736 -10.06 10.12 15.09
CA THR A 736 -10.40 8.99 15.98
C THR A 736 -10.50 7.69 15.19
N PRO A 737 -10.17 6.52 15.77
CA PRO A 737 -10.29 5.22 15.09
C PRO A 737 -11.75 4.75 14.92
N PHE A 738 -12.72 5.50 15.44
CA PHE A 738 -14.13 5.13 15.47
C PHE A 738 -14.77 4.89 14.09
N PRO A 739 -14.49 5.71 13.06
CA PRO A 739 -15.05 5.48 11.72
C PRO A 739 -14.53 4.19 11.08
N ILE A 740 -13.30 3.78 11.43
CA ILE A 740 -12.72 2.51 11.00
C ILE A 740 -13.44 1.34 11.67
N VAL A 741 -13.74 1.44 12.97
CA VAL A 741 -14.52 0.43 13.71
C VAL A 741 -15.95 0.32 13.18
N ILE A 742 -16.61 1.44 12.91
CA ILE A 742 -17.97 1.47 12.32
C ILE A 742 -17.97 0.82 10.92
N ALA A 743 -16.97 1.14 10.08
CA ALA A 743 -16.83 0.50 8.76
C ALA A 743 -16.66 -1.02 8.87
N VAL A 744 -15.87 -1.51 9.84
CA VAL A 744 -15.69 -2.94 10.12
C VAL A 744 -16.99 -3.61 10.57
N VAL A 745 -17.73 -2.99 11.48
CA VAL A 745 -19.01 -3.52 11.99
C VAL A 745 -20.06 -3.57 10.87
N LEU A 746 -20.15 -2.51 10.06
CA LEU A 746 -21.07 -2.46 8.91
C LEU A 746 -20.71 -3.52 7.85
N ALA A 747 -19.43 -3.67 7.51
CA ALA A 747 -18.98 -4.71 6.58
C ALA A 747 -19.27 -6.13 7.09
N ALA A 748 -19.10 -6.38 8.40
CA ALA A 748 -19.44 -7.65 9.02
C ALA A 748 -20.96 -7.92 9.02
N MET A 749 -21.78 -6.91 9.33
CA MET A 749 -23.24 -7.01 9.28
C MET A 749 -23.76 -7.28 7.86
N ILE A 750 -23.23 -6.60 6.85
CA ILE A 750 -23.59 -6.81 5.45
C ILE A 750 -23.22 -8.23 5.01
N THR A 751 -22.04 -8.71 5.40
CA THR A 751 -21.60 -10.08 5.13
C THR A 751 -22.56 -11.09 5.75
N LEU A 752 -23.00 -10.89 7.00
CA LEU A 752 -23.97 -11.75 7.67
C LEU A 752 -25.35 -11.72 6.99
N LEU A 753 -25.82 -10.55 6.54
CA LEU A 753 -27.09 -10.40 5.83
C LEU A 753 -27.08 -11.11 4.46
N LEU A 754 -25.98 -11.01 3.71
CA LEU A 754 -25.81 -11.72 2.43
C LEU A 754 -25.81 -13.24 2.63
N VAL A 755 -25.15 -13.74 3.68
CA VAL A 755 -25.16 -15.17 4.06
C VAL A 755 -26.56 -15.64 4.45
N ALA A 756 -27.31 -14.82 5.20
CA ALA A 756 -28.68 -15.13 5.60
C ALA A 756 -29.65 -15.15 4.40
N HIS A 757 -29.47 -14.25 3.43
CA HIS A 757 -30.30 -14.18 2.23
C HIS A 757 -30.07 -15.40 1.32
N GLY A 758 -28.81 -15.80 1.10
CA GLY A 758 -28.48 -16.99 0.30
C GLY A 758 -29.05 -18.31 0.86
N ARG A 759 -29.23 -18.41 2.19
CA ARG A 759 -29.92 -19.56 2.82
C ARG A 759 -31.41 -19.62 2.51
N ARG A 760 -32.09 -18.47 2.43
CA ARG A 760 -33.54 -18.42 2.11
C ARG A 760 -33.82 -18.74 0.64
N SER A 761 -32.95 -18.30 -0.28
CA SER A 761 -33.08 -18.59 -1.71
C SER A 761 -32.84 -20.06 -2.05
N GLY A 762 -31.90 -20.73 -1.35
CA GLY A 762 -31.63 -22.16 -1.51
C GLY A 762 -32.73 -23.07 -0.96
N ALA A 763 -33.42 -22.64 0.10
CA ALA A 763 -34.54 -23.39 0.67
C ALA A 763 -35.80 -23.38 -0.24
N GLY A 764 -36.02 -22.29 -1.00
CA GLY A 764 -37.13 -22.20 -1.96
C GLY A 764 -37.00 -23.13 -3.17
N LEU A 765 -35.77 -23.36 -3.65
CA LEU A 765 -35.50 -24.25 -4.79
C LEU A 765 -35.64 -25.74 -4.44
N ALA A 766 -35.32 -26.12 -3.19
CA ALA A 766 -35.51 -27.49 -2.70
C ALA A 766 -37.00 -27.85 -2.53
N ALA A 767 -37.85 -26.87 -2.19
CA ALA A 767 -39.30 -27.08 -2.06
C ALA A 767 -39.99 -27.30 -3.43
N THR A 768 -39.48 -26.70 -4.50
CA THR A 768 -40.03 -26.87 -5.86
C THR A 768 -39.60 -28.17 -6.56
N GLN A 769 -38.48 -28.79 -6.18
CA GLN A 769 -38.05 -30.07 -6.75
C GLN A 769 -38.68 -31.30 -6.09
N GLY A 770 -39.24 -31.16 -4.89
CA GLY A 770 -39.96 -32.24 -4.19
C GLY A 770 -41.42 -32.45 -4.64
N ALA A 771 -41.96 -31.60 -5.52
CA ALA A 771 -43.34 -31.69 -6.00
C ALA A 771 -43.49 -32.38 -7.37
N HIS A 772 -42.39 -32.85 -7.97
CA HIS A 772 -42.37 -33.57 -9.25
C HIS A 772 -41.63 -34.93 -9.17
N ALA A 773 -41.58 -35.54 -7.99
CA ALA A 773 -41.12 -36.92 -7.80
C ALA A 773 -42.30 -37.82 -7.41
#